data_AF-A0A970JXA0-F1
#
_entry.id   AF-A0A970JXA0-F1
#
_cell.length_a   1.000
_cell.length_b   1.000
_cell.length_c   1.000
_cell.angle_alpha   90.00
_cell.angle_beta   90.00
_cell.angle_gamma   90.00
#
_symmetry.space_group_name_H-M   'P 1'
#
loop_
_entity.id
_entity.type
_entity.pdbx_description
1 polymer ?
#
loop_
_entity_poly.entity_id
_entity_poly.type
_entity_poly.pdbx_seq_one_letter_code
_entity_poly.pdbx_strand_id
1 'polypeptide(L)'
;MLKIKQRALGIIVCIAIIVGQVSAFALTPVREYVTREQAVALILDAVGLGALNETPDDLSRFSDANEVSPEYVKSVGIAVSNGILAGANGNLLPKQDVTRLEFAMLLSRSIRELPDLYDTQQYSDVPEAAFGDVKRLAGAGLMFGYGDGTFGINDYLTVSQLEAILGRVKNLSSVRPQDDFYYALNYDWLTNTKLPSGYPGMTSFDDAGLSNNEKLKAIVKEVTDKTGSWRKGSKEQKLADFYSTIVDTESRNKQGIEPIKPYLDRIEQVDSAQKMLSLFADFENEIGVNPLFGFSPSVDLKDSNRYSLYGSGISPILPASYLNMDNLQINMLYESFIAQLFMLTGDSQEVSQEKAKNILALEKLLAQNSMTNEESSKVENIYNPYTVDQLADMFPNVDLNAYMKELGYKDVKSVIVVDPKLMQKTGELVSDENLDILKTYAIYRIVISTASYLSKDLENALTAFNSTFLGISGSLSEEDIAFNLLNSVMGSYLGRIYIEKYFTESAREDVTDIVKEIISTYEKRIQKLDWMSETTKKTAISKLKALKLKIGYPDTWEDPLKNIEIRSYEDNGSLLGNIFAITRAQTQEAKRLLSKKVDKDSWIVPPHTVNAFYNSTSNEIIFPAGILQAPFYDENASREQNLGGIGTIIAHEITHAFDNNGAQFDKNGNMVNWWTNEDYAAFRRKCTDVINLFDGLEIAPGCIVSGELTVSENIADIGAMACILEIAGQMPDANYEELFESYARIWRFTGTNQIYKLLTLQDVHAPNKFRVNQVLRNFKEFYETYGIQPEDRMYLSPEERVTVW
;
A
#
# COMPACT_ATOMS: atom_id res chain seq x y z
N MET A 1 8.31 -46.43 56.55
CA MET A 1 9.42 -45.66 55.94
C MET A 1 8.96 -44.78 54.75
N LEU A 2 7.70 -44.33 54.73
CA LEU A 2 7.12 -43.53 53.63
C LEU A 2 6.46 -42.22 54.11
N LYS A 3 6.80 -41.73 55.31
CA LYS A 3 6.24 -40.49 55.90
C LYS A 3 7.28 -39.45 56.35
N ILE A 4 8.56 -39.65 56.03
CA ILE A 4 9.64 -38.70 56.40
C ILE A 4 10.21 -37.96 55.18
N LYS A 5 9.99 -38.44 53.94
CA LYS A 5 10.42 -37.74 52.71
C LYS A 5 9.43 -36.69 52.17
N GLN A 6 8.19 -36.62 52.68
CA GLN A 6 7.21 -35.59 52.29
C GLN A 6 7.24 -34.33 53.16
N ARG A 7 8.04 -34.28 54.23
CA ARG A 7 8.18 -33.07 55.08
C ARG A 7 9.47 -32.28 54.85
N ALA A 8 10.36 -32.74 53.97
CA ALA A 8 11.58 -32.01 53.60
C ALA A 8 11.44 -31.19 52.30
N LEU A 9 10.42 -31.45 51.47
CA LEU A 9 10.17 -30.67 50.24
C LEU A 9 9.24 -29.47 50.46
N GLY A 10 8.55 -29.42 51.61
CA GLY A 10 7.67 -28.30 52.00
C GLY A 10 8.38 -27.14 52.70
N ILE A 11 9.70 -27.19 52.88
CA ILE A 11 10.47 -26.14 53.58
C ILE A 11 11.50 -25.48 52.65
N ILE A 12 11.84 -26.08 51.50
CA ILE A 12 12.67 -25.44 50.46
C ILE A 12 11.83 -24.68 49.41
N VAL A 13 10.50 -24.83 49.44
CA VAL A 13 9.56 -24.03 48.61
C VAL A 13 9.13 -22.73 49.31
N CYS A 14 9.41 -22.56 50.61
CA CYS A 14 9.02 -21.36 51.35
C CYS A 14 10.13 -20.31 51.53
N ILE A 15 11.32 -20.47 50.94
CA ILE A 15 12.42 -19.49 51.05
C ILE A 15 12.96 -19.01 49.68
N ALA A 16 12.56 -19.63 48.56
CA ALA A 16 12.94 -19.17 47.22
C ALA A 16 11.89 -18.25 46.54
N ILE A 17 10.83 -17.83 47.25
CA ILE A 17 9.85 -16.83 46.81
C ILE A 17 10.19 -15.42 47.37
N ILE A 18 11.28 -15.28 48.11
CA ILE A 18 11.69 -14.01 48.71
C ILE A 18 13.15 -13.72 48.36
N VAL A 19 13.47 -13.52 47.07
CA VAL A 19 14.45 -12.54 46.55
C VAL A 19 14.24 -12.48 45.02
N GLY A 20 13.19 -11.79 44.59
CA GLY A 20 13.08 -11.16 43.29
C GLY A 20 12.56 -9.76 43.58
N GLN A 21 13.30 -8.72 43.21
CA GLN A 21 13.06 -7.36 43.67
C GLN A 21 11.68 -6.84 43.24
N VAL A 22 10.68 -7.04 44.08
CA VAL A 22 9.49 -6.21 44.15
C VAL A 22 9.88 -5.02 45.03
N SER A 23 10.01 -3.86 44.42
CA SER A 23 10.13 -2.60 45.14
C SER A 23 8.95 -2.48 46.10
N ALA A 24 9.24 -2.44 47.39
CA ALA A 24 8.24 -2.29 48.44
C ALA A 24 7.55 -0.94 48.29
N PHE A 25 6.36 -0.94 47.69
CA PHE A 25 5.43 0.18 47.81
C PHE A 25 4.91 0.22 49.25
N ALA A 26 5.18 1.33 49.93
CA ALA A 26 4.55 1.64 51.21
C ALA A 26 3.03 1.66 51.04
N LEU A 27 2.32 1.08 52.02
CA LEU A 27 0.85 1.02 52.13
C LEU A 27 0.21 2.40 51.91
N THR A 28 -0.15 2.67 50.66
CA THR A 28 -1.13 3.66 50.24
C THR A 28 -2.51 3.00 50.32
N PRO A 29 -3.61 3.74 50.56
CA PRO A 29 -4.93 3.14 50.57
C PRO A 29 -5.16 2.44 49.24
N VAL A 30 -5.56 1.17 49.26
CA VAL A 30 -5.81 0.37 48.05
C VAL A 30 -6.92 1.08 47.28
N ARG A 31 -6.54 1.84 46.26
CA ARG A 31 -7.46 2.53 45.38
C ARG A 31 -8.26 1.47 44.64
N GLU A 32 -9.58 1.58 44.66
CA GLU A 32 -10.49 0.63 44.01
C GLU A 32 -10.39 0.69 42.48
N TYR A 33 -10.14 1.89 41.96
CA TYR A 33 -10.14 2.21 40.53
C TYR A 33 -8.76 2.62 40.01
N VAL A 34 -8.58 2.46 38.70
CA VAL A 34 -7.31 2.69 38.00
C VAL A 34 -7.25 4.11 37.43
N THR A 35 -6.14 4.83 37.63
CA THR A 35 -5.96 6.14 36.98
C THR A 35 -5.57 6.03 35.51
N ARG A 36 -5.77 7.12 34.75
CA ARG A 36 -5.31 7.23 33.36
C ARG A 36 -3.82 6.93 33.19
N GLU A 37 -2.94 7.49 34.03
CA GLU A 37 -1.49 7.22 33.96
C GLU A 37 -1.15 5.76 34.29
N GLN A 38 -1.83 5.15 35.27
CA GLN A 38 -1.64 3.75 35.65
C GLN A 38 -2.09 2.82 34.54
N ALA A 39 -3.26 3.08 33.96
CA ALA A 39 -3.81 2.31 32.84
C ALA A 39 -2.84 2.30 31.66
N VAL A 40 -2.36 3.47 31.24
CA VAL A 40 -1.40 3.59 30.13
C VAL A 40 -0.10 2.86 30.43
N ALA A 41 0.51 3.10 31.59
CA ALA A 41 1.78 2.47 31.94
C ALA A 41 1.67 0.93 31.96
N LEU A 42 0.59 0.39 32.50
CA LEU A 42 0.38 -1.05 32.61
C LEU A 42 -0.04 -1.70 31.27
N ILE A 43 -0.78 -1.00 30.41
CA ILE A 43 -1.02 -1.45 29.04
C ILE A 43 0.30 -1.57 28.28
N LEU A 44 1.14 -0.53 28.34
CA LEU A 44 2.41 -0.53 27.61
C LEU A 44 3.40 -1.57 28.13
N ASP A 45 3.39 -1.85 29.44
CA ASP A 45 4.16 -2.95 30.03
C ASP A 45 3.67 -4.33 29.54
N ALA A 46 2.34 -4.51 29.41
CA ALA A 46 1.76 -5.78 28.99
C ALA A 46 1.86 -6.04 27.48
N VAL A 47 1.65 -5.01 26.65
CA VAL A 47 1.72 -5.10 25.18
C VAL A 47 3.18 -5.11 24.72
N GLY A 48 4.06 -4.42 25.43
CA GLY A 48 5.43 -4.18 25.03
C GLY A 48 5.57 -3.00 24.06
N LEU A 49 6.73 -2.36 24.09
CA LEU A 49 7.03 -1.19 23.25
C LEU A 49 7.43 -1.57 21.80
N GLY A 50 7.65 -2.86 21.54
CA GLY A 50 8.00 -3.36 20.21
C GLY A 50 6.88 -3.17 19.18
N ALA A 51 5.62 -3.15 19.63
CA ALA A 51 4.45 -2.97 18.77
C ALA A 51 4.16 -1.49 18.43
N LEU A 52 4.97 -0.55 18.91
CA LEU A 52 4.74 0.90 18.77
C LEU A 52 5.73 1.56 17.81
N ASN A 53 5.46 2.81 17.43
CA ASN A 53 6.33 3.59 16.55
C ASN A 53 7.55 4.08 17.34
N GLU A 54 8.68 4.27 16.65
CA GLU A 54 9.84 4.92 17.26
C GLU A 54 9.59 6.43 17.37
N THR A 55 9.37 6.92 18.60
CA THR A 55 9.04 8.34 18.85
C THR A 55 9.67 8.91 20.12
N PRO A 56 10.07 10.20 20.14
CA PRO A 56 10.43 10.91 21.37
C PRO A 56 9.27 11.00 22.36
N ASP A 57 9.56 11.02 23.66
CA ASP A 57 8.61 11.26 24.74
C ASP A 57 8.54 12.77 25.08
N ASP A 58 7.58 13.49 24.50
CA ASP A 58 7.36 14.92 24.77
C ASP A 58 5.97 15.20 25.35
N LEU A 59 5.95 15.67 26.61
CA LEU A 59 4.75 16.07 27.33
C LEU A 59 4.63 17.59 27.48
N SER A 60 5.57 18.38 26.95
CA SER A 60 5.65 19.84 27.17
C SER A 60 4.43 20.62 26.67
N ARG A 61 3.65 20.03 25.76
CA ARG A 61 2.41 20.59 25.23
C ARG A 61 1.22 20.55 26.20
N PHE A 62 1.34 19.88 27.35
CA PHE A 62 0.25 19.76 28.32
C PHE A 62 0.52 20.56 29.60
N SER A 63 -0.48 21.34 30.03
CA SER A 63 -0.34 22.22 31.20
C SER A 63 -0.22 21.48 32.53
N ASP A 64 -0.70 20.25 32.60
CA ASP A 64 -0.68 19.36 33.77
C ASP A 64 0.37 18.24 33.64
N ALA A 65 1.33 18.36 32.72
CA ALA A 65 2.39 17.36 32.54
C ALA A 65 3.21 17.11 33.82
N ASN A 66 3.32 18.11 34.70
CA ASN A 66 3.97 18.02 36.01
C ASN A 66 3.18 17.20 37.04
N GLU A 67 1.90 16.89 36.79
CA GLU A 67 1.09 16.02 37.65
C GLU A 67 1.33 14.52 37.38
N VAL A 68 1.92 14.17 36.24
CA VAL A 68 2.27 12.77 35.92
C VAL A 68 3.28 12.26 36.94
N SER A 69 2.99 11.11 37.56
CA SER A 69 3.93 10.50 38.52
C SER A 69 5.29 10.23 37.85
N PRO A 70 6.43 10.48 38.53
CA PRO A 70 7.77 10.34 37.95
C PRO A 70 8.02 8.99 37.25
N GLU A 71 7.50 7.90 37.80
CA GLU A 71 7.62 6.54 37.26
C GLU A 71 6.83 6.30 35.96
N TYR A 72 5.82 7.14 35.65
CA TYR A 72 4.97 7.00 34.47
C TYR A 72 5.27 8.02 33.36
N VAL A 73 6.10 9.02 33.61
CA VAL A 73 6.42 10.09 32.65
C VAL A 73 6.79 9.55 31.27
N LYS A 74 7.68 8.54 31.24
CA LYS A 74 8.14 7.93 29.99
C LYS A 74 7.00 7.22 29.25
N SER A 75 6.23 6.36 29.93
CA SER A 75 5.14 5.60 29.33
C SER A 75 4.02 6.51 28.82
N VAL A 76 3.67 7.53 29.61
CA VAL A 76 2.70 8.55 29.21
C VAL A 76 3.21 9.34 28.00
N GLY A 77 4.49 9.72 27.98
CA GLY A 77 5.14 10.37 26.85
C GLY A 77 5.05 9.54 25.56
N ILE A 78 5.43 8.26 25.62
CA ILE A 78 5.34 7.35 24.46
C ILE A 78 3.89 7.21 23.99
N ALA A 79 2.93 7.03 24.90
CA ALA A 79 1.52 6.87 24.56
C ALA A 79 0.95 8.13 23.88
N VAL A 80 1.35 9.32 24.33
CA VAL A 80 0.97 10.59 23.71
C VAL A 80 1.53 10.69 22.29
N SER A 81 2.82 10.37 22.11
CA SER A 81 3.49 10.47 20.81
C SER A 81 2.96 9.46 19.79
N ASN A 82 2.48 8.31 20.25
CA ASN A 82 1.85 7.27 19.42
C ASN A 82 0.33 7.47 19.26
N GLY A 83 -0.24 8.57 19.77
CA GLY A 83 -1.68 8.84 19.67
C GLY A 83 -2.57 7.89 20.48
N ILE A 84 -1.99 7.06 21.36
CA ILE A 84 -2.72 6.17 22.26
C ILE A 84 -3.46 7.01 23.30
N LEU A 85 -2.74 7.93 23.96
CA LEU A 85 -3.29 8.84 24.96
C LEU A 85 -3.49 10.23 24.37
N ALA A 86 -4.73 10.72 24.36
CA ALA A 86 -5.07 12.08 23.99
C ALA A 86 -5.37 12.93 25.24
N GLY A 87 -4.91 14.17 25.23
CA GLY A 87 -5.34 15.17 26.22
C GLY A 87 -6.66 15.85 25.81
N ALA A 88 -7.33 16.46 26.79
CA ALA A 88 -8.52 17.27 26.60
C ALA A 88 -8.23 18.71 27.02
N ASN A 89 -8.50 19.69 26.15
CA ASN A 89 -8.28 21.12 26.41
C ASN A 89 -6.88 21.44 26.93
N GLY A 90 -5.85 20.78 26.38
CA GLY A 90 -4.45 20.98 26.80
C GLY A 90 -4.03 20.24 28.08
N ASN A 91 -4.87 19.35 28.63
CA ASN A 91 -4.57 18.59 29.85
C ASN A 91 -4.63 17.07 29.61
N LEU A 92 -3.76 16.30 30.27
CA LEU A 92 -3.73 14.83 30.26
C LEU A 92 -4.65 14.19 31.31
N LEU A 93 -4.96 14.92 32.37
CA LEU A 93 -5.74 14.47 33.54
C LEU A 93 -5.19 13.17 34.16
N PRO A 94 -3.89 13.07 34.47
CA PRO A 94 -3.22 11.79 34.75
C PRO A 94 -3.78 11.03 35.97
N LYS A 95 -4.35 11.75 36.96
CA LYS A 95 -4.89 11.17 38.20
C LYS A 95 -6.37 10.80 38.15
N GLN A 96 -7.07 11.10 37.05
CA GLN A 96 -8.48 10.77 36.88
C GLN A 96 -8.66 9.25 36.76
N ASP A 97 -9.72 8.71 37.38
CA ASP A 97 -10.10 7.31 37.20
C ASP A 97 -10.58 7.08 35.76
N VAL A 98 -10.07 6.02 35.13
CA VAL A 98 -10.40 5.67 33.75
C VAL A 98 -11.74 4.94 33.71
N THR A 99 -12.62 5.32 32.79
CA THR A 99 -13.84 4.53 32.54
C THR A 99 -13.53 3.28 31.73
N ARG A 100 -14.43 2.30 31.73
CA ARG A 100 -14.29 1.09 30.89
C ARG A 100 -14.19 1.43 29.40
N LEU A 101 -14.96 2.41 28.91
CA LEU A 101 -14.89 2.83 27.51
C LEU A 101 -13.57 3.52 27.21
N GLU A 102 -13.11 4.43 28.06
CA GLU A 102 -11.82 5.10 27.87
C GLU A 102 -10.68 4.09 27.88
N PHE A 103 -10.69 3.14 28.81
CA PHE A 103 -9.70 2.06 28.86
C PHE A 103 -9.72 1.19 27.59
N ALA A 104 -10.90 0.86 27.08
CA ALA A 104 -11.05 0.14 25.81
C ALA A 104 -10.41 0.92 24.64
N MET A 105 -10.58 2.24 24.58
CA MET A 105 -9.95 3.06 23.54
C MET A 105 -8.42 3.05 23.67
N LEU A 106 -7.88 3.19 24.89
CA LEU A 106 -6.44 3.13 25.13
C LEU A 106 -5.86 1.77 24.72
N LEU A 107 -6.53 0.67 25.08
CA LEU A 107 -6.08 -0.67 24.77
C LEU A 107 -6.15 -0.96 23.26
N SER A 108 -7.27 -0.64 22.59
CA SER A 108 -7.43 -0.88 21.15
C SER A 108 -6.35 -0.15 20.34
N ARG A 109 -6.03 1.09 20.70
CA ARG A 109 -4.98 1.90 20.04
C ARG A 109 -3.57 1.42 20.32
N SER A 110 -3.36 0.66 21.40
CA SER A 110 -2.03 0.17 21.77
C SER A 110 -1.63 -1.10 21.03
N ILE A 111 -2.60 -1.84 20.47
CA ILE A 111 -2.36 -3.11 19.79
C ILE A 111 -2.81 -2.94 18.33
N ARG A 112 -1.88 -3.04 17.37
CA ARG A 112 -2.16 -2.81 15.94
C ARG A 112 -2.92 -3.95 15.27
N GLU A 113 -2.57 -5.20 15.59
CA GLU A 113 -3.22 -6.39 15.05
C GLU A 113 -3.77 -7.24 16.19
N LEU A 114 -5.00 -7.73 16.07
CA LEU A 114 -5.65 -8.57 17.08
C LEU A 114 -6.22 -9.83 16.42
N PRO A 115 -6.25 -10.97 17.14
CA PRO A 115 -6.89 -12.16 16.64
C PRO A 115 -8.41 -12.01 16.67
N ASP A 116 -9.10 -12.75 15.82
CA ASP A 116 -10.56 -12.81 15.82
C ASP A 116 -11.05 -14.16 16.39
N LEU A 117 -11.43 -14.16 17.67
CA LEU A 117 -11.65 -15.38 18.47
C LEU A 117 -13.11 -15.59 18.87
N TYR A 118 -13.92 -14.52 18.91
CA TYR A 118 -15.28 -14.53 19.45
C TYR A 118 -16.24 -13.72 18.59
N ASP A 119 -17.48 -14.18 18.49
CA ASP A 119 -18.54 -13.42 17.84
C ASP A 119 -18.88 -12.21 18.70
N THR A 120 -18.89 -11.05 18.06
CA THR A 120 -19.08 -9.78 18.74
C THR A 120 -20.53 -9.36 18.70
N GLN A 121 -21.09 -9.01 19.85
CA GLN A 121 -22.41 -8.38 19.94
C GLN A 121 -22.27 -6.87 20.00
N GLN A 122 -23.26 -6.16 19.45
CA GLN A 122 -23.38 -4.73 19.64
C GLN A 122 -23.93 -4.43 21.03
N TYR A 123 -23.21 -3.59 21.78
CA TYR A 123 -23.64 -3.12 23.09
C TYR A 123 -24.48 -1.85 22.94
N SER A 124 -25.60 -1.77 23.66
CA SER A 124 -26.58 -0.69 23.50
C SER A 124 -26.10 0.68 24.00
N ASP A 125 -25.09 0.69 24.87
CA ASP A 125 -24.53 1.88 25.51
C ASP A 125 -23.21 2.35 24.87
N VAL A 126 -22.66 1.63 23.89
CA VAL A 126 -21.42 2.02 23.20
C VAL A 126 -21.74 3.01 22.07
N PRO A 127 -21.14 4.22 22.08
CA PRO A 127 -21.31 5.18 20.99
C PRO A 127 -20.78 4.62 19.67
N GLU A 128 -21.42 4.98 18.57
CA GLU A 128 -21.02 4.56 17.22
C GLU A 128 -19.53 4.80 16.92
N ALA A 129 -19.00 5.95 17.34
CA ALA A 129 -17.60 6.32 17.16
C ALA A 129 -16.60 5.41 17.87
N ALA A 130 -17.03 4.63 18.88
CA ALA A 130 -16.19 3.68 19.62
C ALA A 130 -16.59 2.21 19.36
N PHE A 131 -17.60 1.98 18.52
CA PHE A 131 -18.14 0.65 18.27
C PHE A 131 -17.08 -0.29 17.69
N GLY A 132 -16.34 0.14 16.67
CA GLY A 132 -15.33 -0.70 16.02
C GLY A 132 -14.20 -1.11 16.97
N ASP A 133 -13.72 -0.20 17.82
CA ASP A 133 -12.71 -0.50 18.82
C ASP A 133 -13.21 -1.49 19.89
N VAL A 134 -14.42 -1.28 20.42
CA VAL A 134 -15.00 -2.20 21.42
C VAL A 134 -15.29 -3.56 20.80
N LYS A 135 -15.83 -3.59 19.58
CA LYS A 135 -16.07 -4.81 18.79
C LYS A 135 -14.78 -5.60 18.65
N ARG A 136 -13.70 -4.96 18.18
CA ARG A 136 -12.39 -5.57 17.99
C ARG A 136 -11.82 -6.17 19.28
N LEU A 137 -11.92 -5.46 20.41
CA LEU A 137 -11.48 -5.98 21.71
C LEU A 137 -12.32 -7.16 22.21
N ALA A 138 -13.63 -7.12 21.97
CA ALA A 138 -14.52 -8.23 22.31
C ALA A 138 -14.24 -9.46 21.44
N GLY A 139 -13.98 -9.27 20.15
CA GLY A 139 -13.62 -10.33 19.20
C GLY A 139 -12.32 -11.01 19.58
N ALA A 140 -11.33 -10.24 20.06
CA ALA A 140 -10.09 -10.78 20.62
C ALA A 140 -10.24 -11.37 22.04
N GLY A 141 -11.43 -11.31 22.64
CA GLY A 141 -11.71 -11.81 23.99
C GLY A 141 -11.11 -10.99 25.13
N LEU A 142 -10.63 -9.78 24.85
CA LEU A 142 -9.93 -8.93 25.82
C LEU A 142 -10.91 -8.24 26.77
N MET A 143 -12.07 -7.80 26.27
CA MET A 143 -13.11 -7.13 27.07
C MET A 143 -14.51 -7.56 26.64
N PHE A 144 -15.41 -7.74 27.61
CA PHE A 144 -16.81 -8.11 27.38
C PHE A 144 -17.75 -7.19 28.17
N GLY A 145 -18.99 -7.07 27.71
CA GLY A 145 -20.08 -6.45 28.46
C GLY A 145 -20.61 -7.31 29.62
N TYR A 146 -21.63 -6.82 30.32
CA TYR A 146 -22.17 -7.46 31.52
C TYR A 146 -23.19 -8.58 31.26
N GLY A 147 -23.45 -8.90 30.00
CA GLY A 147 -24.42 -9.93 29.60
C GLY A 147 -25.88 -9.47 29.60
N ASP A 148 -26.14 -8.21 29.96
CA ASP A 148 -27.45 -7.54 29.88
C ASP A 148 -27.61 -6.69 28.60
N GLY A 149 -26.66 -6.80 27.67
CA GLY A 149 -26.59 -5.99 26.45
C GLY A 149 -25.77 -4.70 26.59
N THR A 150 -25.25 -4.38 27.78
CA THR A 150 -24.41 -3.19 28.01
C THR A 150 -22.93 -3.54 28.15
N PHE A 151 -22.06 -2.61 27.73
CA PHE A 151 -20.60 -2.67 27.94
C PHE A 151 -20.20 -2.05 29.29
N GLY A 152 -21.03 -1.17 29.85
CA GLY A 152 -20.76 -0.44 31.09
C GLY A 152 -19.88 0.79 30.86
N ILE A 153 -20.16 1.57 29.81
CA ILE A 153 -19.22 2.59 29.30
C ILE A 153 -18.79 3.66 30.32
N ASN A 154 -19.63 3.95 31.32
CA ASN A 154 -19.41 4.99 32.31
C ASN A 154 -18.85 4.46 33.64
N ASP A 155 -18.76 3.14 33.82
CA ASP A 155 -18.21 2.59 35.05
C ASP A 155 -16.70 2.77 35.06
N TYR A 156 -16.15 3.05 36.24
CA TYR A 156 -14.71 3.11 36.42
C TYR A 156 -14.10 1.71 36.40
N LEU A 157 -12.96 1.57 35.74
CA LEU A 157 -12.24 0.31 35.67
C LEU A 157 -11.62 -0.02 37.03
N THR A 158 -11.97 -1.18 37.58
CA THR A 158 -11.37 -1.65 38.84
C THR A 158 -10.00 -2.27 38.63
N VAL A 159 -9.16 -2.28 39.67
CA VAL A 159 -7.84 -2.93 39.62
C VAL A 159 -7.93 -4.40 39.23
N SER A 160 -8.91 -5.14 39.78
CA SER A 160 -9.10 -6.56 39.44
C SER A 160 -9.55 -6.78 37.99
N GLN A 161 -10.36 -5.87 37.43
CA GLN A 161 -10.71 -5.92 36.01
C GLN A 161 -9.47 -5.69 35.13
N LEU A 162 -8.65 -4.70 35.47
CA LEU A 162 -7.39 -4.45 34.77
C LEU A 162 -6.48 -5.68 34.79
N GLU A 163 -6.22 -6.27 35.95
CA GLU A 163 -5.38 -7.47 36.07
C GLU A 163 -5.89 -8.62 35.19
N ALA A 164 -7.21 -8.84 35.17
CA ALA A 164 -7.82 -9.86 34.31
C ALA A 164 -7.66 -9.56 32.82
N ILE A 165 -7.77 -8.29 32.40
CA ILE A 165 -7.59 -7.89 31.00
C ILE A 165 -6.12 -8.03 30.59
N LEU A 166 -5.17 -7.54 31.40
CA LEU A 166 -3.74 -7.67 31.11
C LEU A 166 -3.28 -9.13 31.10
N GLY A 167 -3.88 -9.98 31.94
CA GLY A 167 -3.68 -11.43 31.86
C GLY A 167 -4.11 -12.00 30.51
N ARG A 168 -5.24 -11.54 29.96
CA ARG A 168 -5.69 -11.94 28.61
C ARG A 168 -4.79 -11.42 27.50
N VAL A 169 -4.32 -10.17 27.60
CA VAL A 169 -3.35 -9.60 26.65
C VAL A 169 -2.09 -10.47 26.59
N LYS A 170 -1.53 -10.85 27.75
CA LYS A 170 -0.36 -11.74 27.80
C LYS A 170 -0.64 -13.12 27.19
N ASN A 171 -1.87 -13.63 27.34
CA ASN A 171 -2.28 -14.91 26.77
C ASN A 171 -2.53 -14.88 25.25
N LEU A 172 -2.51 -13.71 24.59
CA LEU A 172 -2.58 -13.63 23.12
C LEU A 172 -1.40 -14.36 22.43
N SER A 173 -0.26 -14.48 23.11
CA SER A 173 0.87 -15.31 22.69
C SER A 173 0.55 -16.80 22.53
N SER A 174 -0.57 -17.26 23.10
CA SER A 174 -1.03 -18.64 23.08
C SER A 174 -2.26 -18.84 22.19
N VAL A 175 -2.57 -17.89 21.30
CA VAL A 175 -3.62 -18.06 20.30
C VAL A 175 -3.32 -19.29 19.46
N ARG A 176 -4.34 -20.13 19.27
CA ARG A 176 -4.20 -21.39 18.55
C ARG A 176 -4.19 -21.13 17.04
N PRO A 177 -3.36 -21.84 16.26
CA PRO A 177 -3.41 -21.79 14.79
C PRO A 177 -4.79 -22.15 14.20
N GLN A 178 -5.57 -22.95 14.94
CA GLN A 178 -6.93 -23.32 14.58
C GLN A 178 -7.93 -22.15 14.74
N ASP A 179 -7.62 -21.16 15.57
CA ASP A 179 -8.50 -20.01 15.78
C ASP A 179 -8.09 -18.82 14.90
N ASP A 180 -6.80 -18.52 14.80
CA ASP A 180 -6.29 -17.47 13.92
C ASP A 180 -4.87 -17.80 13.48
N PHE A 181 -4.75 -18.45 12.31
CA PHE A 181 -3.47 -18.95 11.82
C PHE A 181 -2.45 -17.83 11.62
N TYR A 182 -2.82 -16.79 10.87
CA TYR A 182 -1.96 -15.64 10.63
C TYR A 182 -1.44 -15.02 11.93
N TYR A 183 -2.34 -14.77 12.90
CA TYR A 183 -1.95 -14.15 14.16
C TYR A 183 -1.05 -15.08 14.99
N ALA A 184 -1.42 -16.35 15.13
CA ALA A 184 -0.66 -17.32 15.92
C ALA A 184 0.78 -17.47 15.41
N LEU A 185 0.95 -17.60 14.09
CA LEU A 185 2.26 -17.84 13.48
C LEU A 185 3.12 -16.59 13.43
N ASN A 186 2.50 -15.42 13.30
CA ASN A 186 3.21 -14.14 13.20
C ASN A 186 3.25 -13.35 14.51
N TYR A 187 2.78 -13.91 15.64
CA TYR A 187 2.64 -13.20 16.93
C TYR A 187 3.90 -12.44 17.32
N ASP A 188 5.05 -13.11 17.32
CA ASP A 188 6.32 -12.50 17.72
C ASP A 188 6.70 -11.33 16.80
N TRP A 189 6.49 -11.46 15.48
CA TRP A 189 6.79 -10.37 14.56
C TRP A 189 5.77 -9.23 14.71
N LEU A 190 4.48 -9.52 14.82
CA LEU A 190 3.41 -8.52 14.97
C LEU A 190 3.56 -7.68 16.25
N THR A 191 4.05 -8.30 17.33
CA THR A 191 4.21 -7.64 18.64
C THR A 191 5.57 -6.99 18.84
N ASN A 192 6.60 -7.38 18.08
CA ASN A 192 7.94 -6.79 18.21
C ASN A 192 8.34 -5.85 17.07
N THR A 193 7.61 -5.83 15.95
CA THR A 193 7.91 -4.97 14.81
C THR A 193 7.52 -3.53 15.07
N LYS A 194 8.55 -2.70 15.20
CA LYS A 194 8.40 -1.25 15.25
C LYS A 194 8.29 -0.73 13.84
N LEU A 195 7.37 0.20 13.63
CA LEU A 195 7.36 0.97 12.39
C LEU A 195 8.56 1.92 12.43
N PRO A 196 9.47 1.84 11.44
CA PRO A 196 10.57 2.79 11.36
C PRO A 196 10.03 4.21 11.22
N SER A 197 10.81 5.19 11.69
CA SER A 197 10.50 6.61 11.51
C SER A 197 10.24 6.92 10.03
N GLY A 198 9.14 7.59 9.72
CA GLY A 198 8.76 7.92 8.34
C GLY A 198 7.93 6.86 7.61
N TYR A 199 7.61 5.71 8.21
CA TYR A 199 6.81 4.65 7.59
C TYR A 199 5.40 4.55 8.19
N PRO A 200 4.34 4.42 7.37
CA PRO A 200 2.97 4.22 7.86
C PRO A 200 2.64 2.75 8.15
N GLY A 201 3.44 1.83 7.62
CA GLY A 201 3.28 0.39 7.78
C GLY A 201 4.56 -0.34 7.39
N MET A 202 4.62 -1.63 7.73
CA MET A 202 5.70 -2.54 7.37
C MET A 202 5.12 -3.87 6.92
N THR A 203 5.67 -4.40 5.85
CA THR A 203 5.43 -5.77 5.35
C THR A 203 6.73 -6.57 5.28
N SER A 204 6.65 -7.88 5.03
CA SER A 204 7.83 -8.66 4.62
C SER A 204 8.45 -8.19 3.29
N PHE A 205 7.66 -7.58 2.41
CA PHE A 205 8.16 -6.96 1.17
C PHE A 205 8.96 -5.69 1.48
N ASP A 206 8.49 -4.88 2.43
CA ASP A 206 9.21 -3.69 2.90
C ASP A 206 10.51 -4.08 3.61
N ASP A 207 10.51 -5.13 4.44
CA ASP A 207 11.72 -5.64 5.10
C ASP A 207 12.81 -6.01 4.06
N ALA A 208 12.43 -6.76 3.01
CA ALA A 208 13.32 -7.11 1.92
C ALA A 208 13.71 -5.89 1.07
N GLY A 209 12.79 -4.95 0.88
CA GLY A 209 13.02 -3.68 0.18
C GLY A 209 14.04 -2.81 0.89
N LEU A 210 13.94 -2.67 2.21
CA LEU A 210 14.91 -1.97 3.05
C LEU A 210 16.29 -2.64 2.99
N SER A 211 16.36 -3.97 3.00
CA SER A 211 17.62 -4.70 2.80
C SER A 211 18.25 -4.40 1.44
N ASN A 212 17.44 -4.33 0.38
CA ASN A 212 17.92 -3.91 -0.94
C ASN A 212 18.35 -2.44 -0.97
N ASN A 213 17.63 -1.56 -0.28
CA ASN A 213 17.97 -0.14 -0.19
C ASN A 213 19.35 0.06 0.43
N GLU A 214 19.73 -0.69 1.47
CA GLU A 214 21.08 -0.62 2.04
C GLU A 214 22.18 -1.02 1.03
N LYS A 215 21.95 -2.08 0.26
CA LYS A 215 22.85 -2.49 -0.84
C LYS A 215 22.96 -1.41 -1.93
N LEU A 216 21.85 -0.75 -2.25
CA LEU A 216 21.80 0.31 -3.25
C LEU A 216 22.42 1.61 -2.74
N LYS A 217 22.23 2.00 -1.48
CA LYS A 217 22.92 3.14 -0.85
C LYS A 217 24.43 2.92 -0.84
N ALA A 218 24.91 1.69 -0.61
CA ALA A 218 26.32 1.37 -0.74
C ALA A 218 26.84 1.58 -2.18
N ILE A 219 26.03 1.28 -3.20
CA ILE A 219 26.34 1.60 -4.60
C ILE A 219 26.40 3.12 -4.80
N VAL A 220 25.39 3.86 -4.32
CA VAL A 220 25.35 5.32 -4.43
C VAL A 220 26.57 5.94 -3.79
N LYS A 221 26.93 5.50 -2.59
CA LYS A 221 28.14 5.93 -1.89
C LYS A 221 29.42 5.68 -2.69
N GLU A 222 29.58 4.48 -3.27
CA GLU A 222 30.75 4.19 -4.11
C GLU A 222 30.82 5.11 -5.34
N VAL A 223 29.66 5.38 -5.96
CA VAL A 223 29.55 6.27 -7.12
C VAL A 223 29.91 7.70 -6.74
N THR A 224 29.40 8.21 -5.61
CA THR A 224 29.61 9.59 -5.18
C THR A 224 31.00 9.82 -4.58
N ASP A 225 31.62 8.83 -3.94
CA ASP A 225 33.02 8.89 -3.47
C ASP A 225 34.03 9.05 -4.63
N LYS A 226 33.61 8.73 -5.86
CA LYS A 226 34.40 8.81 -7.11
C LYS A 226 33.94 9.96 -8.02
N THR A 227 33.16 10.91 -7.51
CA THR A 227 32.68 12.07 -8.28
C THR A 227 33.84 12.80 -8.98
N GLY A 228 33.64 13.20 -10.23
CA GLY A 228 34.67 13.82 -11.07
C GLY A 228 35.67 12.86 -11.73
N SER A 229 35.72 11.59 -11.32
CA SER A 229 36.57 10.56 -11.96
C SER A 229 35.86 9.74 -13.03
N TRP A 230 34.53 9.79 -13.08
CA TRP A 230 33.72 9.08 -14.04
C TRP A 230 33.82 9.67 -15.46
N ARG A 231 33.72 8.80 -16.48
CA ARG A 231 33.68 9.25 -17.88
C ARG A 231 32.42 10.08 -18.11
N LYS A 232 32.57 11.28 -18.69
CA LYS A 232 31.43 12.16 -19.04
C LYS A 232 30.36 11.39 -19.83
N GLY A 233 29.11 11.50 -19.39
CA GLY A 233 27.95 10.82 -19.97
C GLY A 233 27.78 9.35 -19.56
N SER A 234 28.62 8.80 -18.67
CA SER A 234 28.40 7.47 -18.10
C SER A 234 27.24 7.47 -17.10
N LYS A 235 26.69 6.28 -16.83
CA LYS A 235 25.61 6.11 -15.85
C LYS A 235 26.03 6.56 -14.45
N GLU A 236 27.28 6.28 -14.07
CA GLU A 236 27.86 6.66 -12.78
C GLU A 236 28.02 8.18 -12.65
N GLN A 237 28.46 8.86 -13.71
CA GLN A 237 28.53 10.32 -13.71
C GLN A 237 27.13 10.94 -13.58
N LYS A 238 26.14 10.45 -14.34
CA LYS A 238 24.76 10.96 -14.25
C LYS A 238 24.13 10.74 -12.87
N LEU A 239 24.37 9.56 -12.26
CA LEU A 239 23.96 9.26 -10.90
C LEU A 239 24.58 10.24 -9.89
N ALA A 240 25.90 10.44 -9.96
CA ALA A 240 26.60 11.36 -9.05
C ALA A 240 26.11 12.80 -9.19
N ASP A 241 25.97 13.29 -10.42
CA ASP A 241 25.53 14.65 -10.69
C ASP A 241 24.08 14.86 -10.24
N PHE A 242 23.17 13.93 -10.53
CA PHE A 242 21.79 14.04 -10.05
C PHE A 242 21.73 14.03 -8.53
N TYR A 243 22.40 13.06 -7.88
CA TYR A 243 22.44 12.97 -6.43
C TYR A 243 22.96 14.25 -5.77
N SER A 244 24.00 14.89 -6.36
CA SER A 244 24.52 16.18 -5.89
C SER A 244 23.46 17.29 -5.88
N THR A 245 22.53 17.30 -6.84
CA THR A 245 21.45 18.29 -6.87
C THR A 245 20.34 18.01 -5.85
N ILE A 246 20.20 16.76 -5.41
CA ILE A 246 19.21 16.39 -4.38
C ILE A 246 19.67 16.87 -3.00
N VAL A 247 20.93 16.58 -2.66
CA VAL A 247 21.50 16.85 -1.33
C VAL A 247 21.89 18.31 -1.11
N ASP A 248 21.97 19.12 -2.17
CA ASP A 248 22.23 20.56 -2.08
C ASP A 248 20.96 21.35 -1.73
N THR A 249 20.53 21.18 -0.47
CA THR A 249 19.36 21.88 0.10
C THR A 249 19.59 23.39 0.20
N GLU A 250 20.84 23.86 0.28
CA GLU A 250 21.15 25.29 0.31
C GLU A 250 20.77 25.97 -1.01
N SER A 251 21.22 25.41 -2.14
CA SER A 251 20.86 25.90 -3.47
C SER A 251 19.35 25.83 -3.71
N ARG A 252 18.70 24.72 -3.32
CA ARG A 252 17.24 24.56 -3.43
C ARG A 252 16.48 25.61 -2.62
N ASN A 253 16.86 25.85 -1.37
CA ASN A 253 16.22 26.86 -0.51
C ASN A 253 16.43 28.27 -1.06
N LYS A 254 17.62 28.58 -1.58
CA LYS A 254 17.90 29.87 -2.22
C LYS A 254 17.06 30.08 -3.48
N GLN A 255 16.79 29.02 -4.24
CA GLN A 255 15.92 29.07 -5.41
C GLN A 255 14.44 29.26 -5.04
N GLY A 256 13.98 28.72 -3.91
CA GLY A 256 12.59 28.83 -3.49
C GLY A 256 11.63 28.32 -4.57
N ILE A 257 10.73 29.18 -5.03
CA ILE A 257 9.77 28.90 -6.12
C ILE A 257 10.20 29.45 -7.48
N GLU A 258 11.34 30.14 -7.57
CA GLU A 258 11.78 30.78 -8.82
C GLU A 258 11.85 29.80 -10.01
N PRO A 259 12.20 28.50 -9.85
CA PRO A 259 12.16 27.54 -10.95
C PRO A 259 10.76 27.29 -11.55
N ILE A 260 9.67 27.49 -10.79
CA ILE A 260 8.29 27.28 -11.28
C ILE A 260 7.56 28.58 -11.61
N LYS A 261 8.04 29.71 -11.09
CA LYS A 261 7.42 31.03 -11.26
C LYS A 261 7.09 31.42 -12.71
N PRO A 262 7.96 31.18 -13.72
CA PRO A 262 7.61 31.47 -15.11
C PRO A 262 6.36 30.73 -15.62
N TYR A 263 6.09 29.53 -15.10
CA TYR A 263 4.89 28.76 -15.46
C TYR A 263 3.66 29.27 -14.72
N LEU A 264 3.79 29.64 -13.44
CA LEU A 264 2.70 30.24 -12.66
C LEU A 264 2.26 31.58 -13.29
N ASP A 265 3.21 32.46 -13.61
CA ASP A 265 2.94 33.76 -14.23
C ASP A 265 2.21 33.61 -15.58
N ARG A 266 2.60 32.62 -16.41
CA ARG A 266 1.94 32.33 -17.68
C ARG A 266 0.51 31.84 -17.50
N ILE A 267 0.25 31.02 -16.47
CA ILE A 267 -1.12 30.59 -16.13
C ILE A 267 -1.96 31.80 -15.73
N GLU A 268 -1.45 32.67 -14.86
CA GLU A 268 -2.18 33.84 -14.40
C GLU A 268 -2.55 34.82 -15.53
N GLN A 269 -1.72 34.90 -16.57
CA GLN A 269 -1.93 35.80 -17.71
C GLN A 269 -2.94 35.28 -18.74
N VAL A 270 -3.38 34.02 -18.66
CA VAL A 270 -4.32 33.47 -19.63
C VAL A 270 -5.72 34.04 -19.42
N ASP A 271 -6.39 34.40 -20.52
CA ASP A 271 -7.67 35.14 -20.54
C ASP A 271 -8.81 34.38 -21.25
N SER A 272 -8.56 33.13 -21.68
CA SER A 272 -9.60 32.22 -22.18
C SER A 272 -9.22 30.75 -21.97
N ALA A 273 -10.23 29.88 -21.89
CA ALA A 273 -10.06 28.44 -21.75
C ALA A 273 -9.29 27.84 -22.94
N GLN A 274 -9.53 28.35 -24.16
CA GLN A 274 -8.78 27.88 -25.33
C GLN A 274 -7.28 28.19 -25.22
N LYS A 275 -6.91 29.41 -24.83
CA LYS A 275 -5.50 29.77 -24.68
C LYS A 275 -4.85 29.02 -23.52
N MET A 276 -5.62 28.66 -22.50
CA MET A 276 -5.15 27.83 -21.39
C MET A 276 -4.81 26.41 -21.87
N LEU A 277 -5.64 25.82 -22.72
CA LEU A 277 -5.31 24.54 -23.36
C LEU A 277 -4.04 24.64 -24.20
N SER A 278 -3.90 25.66 -25.05
CA SER A 278 -2.67 25.85 -25.83
C SER A 278 -1.43 26.03 -24.94
N LEU A 279 -1.56 26.76 -23.83
CA LEU A 279 -0.49 26.90 -22.84
C LEU A 279 -0.09 25.56 -22.20
N PHE A 280 -1.05 24.68 -21.90
CA PHE A 280 -0.75 23.37 -21.32
C PHE A 280 -0.16 22.39 -22.33
N ALA A 281 -0.50 22.52 -23.62
CA ALA A 281 0.24 21.84 -24.67
C ALA A 281 1.70 22.32 -24.75
N ASP A 282 1.95 23.62 -24.58
CA ASP A 282 3.31 24.17 -24.51
C ASP A 282 4.07 23.61 -23.29
N PHE A 283 3.46 23.58 -22.10
CA PHE A 283 4.10 23.01 -20.91
C PHE A 283 4.46 21.54 -21.09
N GLU A 284 3.58 20.73 -21.68
CA GLU A 284 3.86 19.33 -21.96
C GLU A 284 5.05 19.17 -22.94
N ASN A 285 5.16 20.07 -23.93
CA ASN A 285 6.26 20.06 -24.90
C ASN A 285 7.59 20.61 -24.34
N GLU A 286 7.53 21.58 -23.44
CA GLU A 286 8.66 22.27 -22.80
C GLU A 286 9.26 21.45 -21.65
N ILE A 287 8.41 20.90 -20.78
CA ILE A 287 8.80 20.26 -19.51
C ILE A 287 8.16 18.88 -19.27
N GLY A 288 7.29 18.41 -20.16
CA GLY A 288 6.62 17.11 -20.00
C GLY A 288 5.50 17.11 -18.96
N VAL A 289 5.00 18.28 -18.54
CA VAL A 289 3.96 18.39 -17.51
C VAL A 289 2.69 18.99 -18.11
N ASN A 290 1.56 18.34 -17.83
CA ASN A 290 0.23 18.84 -18.13
C ASN A 290 -0.56 18.97 -16.82
N PRO A 291 -0.93 20.19 -16.39
CA PRO A 291 -1.45 20.39 -15.04
C PRO A 291 -2.95 20.08 -14.86
N LEU A 292 -3.71 19.84 -15.94
CA LEU A 292 -5.15 19.57 -15.84
C LEU A 292 -5.53 18.14 -16.22
N PHE A 293 -5.52 17.84 -17.52
CA PHE A 293 -5.96 16.57 -18.10
C PHE A 293 -5.10 16.26 -19.32
N GLY A 294 -4.89 14.98 -19.61
CA GLY A 294 -3.85 14.59 -20.54
C GLY A 294 -4.15 13.31 -21.30
N PHE A 295 -3.27 13.06 -22.28
CA PHE A 295 -3.32 11.89 -23.12
C PHE A 295 -1.97 11.20 -23.14
N SER A 296 -1.98 9.88 -23.00
CA SER A 296 -0.75 9.07 -23.00
C SER A 296 -0.93 7.82 -23.86
N PRO A 297 0.04 7.50 -24.74
CA PRO A 297 0.05 6.23 -25.45
C PRO A 297 0.24 5.05 -24.50
N SER A 298 -0.57 4.01 -24.67
CA SER A 298 -0.42 2.72 -23.99
C SER A 298 -0.81 1.58 -24.94
N VAL A 299 -0.52 0.34 -24.57
CA VAL A 299 -0.87 -0.83 -25.38
C VAL A 299 -2.38 -0.89 -25.57
N ASP A 300 -2.84 -1.12 -26.80
CA ASP A 300 -4.28 -1.28 -27.06
C ASP A 300 -4.74 -2.63 -26.51
N LEU A 301 -5.76 -2.63 -25.63
CA LEU A 301 -6.24 -3.88 -25.04
C LEU A 301 -6.80 -4.84 -26.10
N LYS A 302 -7.32 -4.38 -27.24
CA LYS A 302 -7.84 -5.25 -28.31
C LYS A 302 -6.82 -5.59 -29.40
N ASP A 303 -5.68 -4.89 -29.44
CA ASP A 303 -4.56 -5.20 -30.34
C ASP A 303 -3.22 -4.94 -29.64
N SER A 304 -2.71 -5.97 -28.97
CA SER A 304 -1.50 -5.87 -28.15
C SER A 304 -0.19 -5.66 -28.92
N ASN A 305 -0.25 -5.55 -30.25
CA ASN A 305 0.91 -5.27 -31.10
C ASN A 305 1.07 -3.79 -31.45
N ARG A 306 0.10 -2.95 -31.05
CA ARG A 306 0.13 -1.50 -31.29
C ARG A 306 -0.15 -0.71 -30.02
N TYR A 307 0.29 0.53 -30.05
CA TYR A 307 -0.11 1.53 -29.07
C TYR A 307 -1.37 2.26 -29.57
N SER A 308 -2.22 2.63 -28.62
CA SER A 308 -3.37 3.51 -28.77
C SER A 308 -3.26 4.65 -27.77
N LEU A 309 -3.88 5.80 -28.07
CA LEU A 309 -3.87 6.94 -27.18
C LEU A 309 -4.96 6.78 -26.14
N TYR A 310 -4.60 6.86 -24.85
CA TYR A 310 -5.55 6.87 -23.74
C TYR A 310 -5.73 8.30 -23.23
N GLY A 311 -6.96 8.66 -22.84
CA GLY A 311 -7.31 9.97 -22.31
C GLY A 311 -7.93 9.87 -20.93
N SER A 312 -7.50 10.74 -20.03
CA SER A 312 -8.02 10.88 -18.66
C SER A 312 -8.43 12.33 -18.41
N GLY A 313 -9.57 12.51 -17.73
CA GLY A 313 -10.09 13.83 -17.37
C GLY A 313 -9.31 14.47 -16.21
N ILE A 314 -9.77 15.65 -15.77
CA ILE A 314 -9.26 16.31 -14.57
C ILE A 314 -9.62 15.44 -13.37
N SER A 315 -8.62 14.83 -12.74
CA SER A 315 -8.81 14.00 -11.54
C SER A 315 -8.49 14.77 -10.27
N PRO A 316 -9.17 14.48 -9.13
CA PRO A 316 -8.78 15.04 -7.85
C PRO A 316 -7.40 14.53 -7.40
N ILE A 317 -6.69 15.31 -6.58
CA ILE A 317 -5.43 14.92 -5.94
C ILE A 317 -5.71 14.03 -4.72
N LEU A 318 -6.66 14.39 -3.87
CA LEU A 318 -7.11 13.48 -2.81
C LEU A 318 -7.95 12.38 -3.45
N PRO A 319 -7.79 11.10 -3.06
CA PRO A 319 -8.55 10.01 -3.66
C PRO A 319 -10.06 10.21 -3.55
N ALA A 320 -10.77 9.92 -4.65
CA ALA A 320 -12.22 10.16 -4.76
C ALA A 320 -13.02 9.47 -3.64
N SER A 321 -12.60 8.28 -3.18
CA SER A 321 -13.23 7.58 -2.06
C SER A 321 -13.19 8.38 -0.75
N TYR A 322 -12.10 9.11 -0.48
CA TYR A 322 -12.00 9.98 0.69
C TYR A 322 -12.84 11.26 0.55
N LEU A 323 -12.86 11.86 -0.64
CA LEU A 323 -13.66 13.05 -0.91
C LEU A 323 -15.17 12.75 -0.82
N ASN A 324 -15.60 11.57 -1.27
CA ASN A 324 -16.99 11.13 -1.24
C ASN A 324 -17.50 10.77 0.17
N MET A 325 -16.61 10.47 1.12
CA MET A 325 -16.99 10.26 2.53
C MET A 325 -17.43 11.54 3.24
N ASP A 326 -17.01 12.69 2.72
CA ASP A 326 -17.26 14.01 3.31
C ASP A 326 -16.85 14.13 4.80
N ASN A 327 -15.74 13.49 5.17
CA ASN A 327 -15.24 13.54 6.55
C ASN A 327 -14.70 14.94 6.88
N LEU A 328 -15.29 15.60 7.88
CA LEU A 328 -14.95 16.97 8.27
C LEU A 328 -13.45 17.14 8.64
N GLN A 329 -12.86 16.18 9.36
CA GLN A 329 -11.46 16.28 9.78
C GLN A 329 -10.50 16.17 8.60
N ILE A 330 -10.78 15.24 7.67
CA ILE A 330 -9.99 15.06 6.45
C ILE A 330 -10.13 16.28 5.53
N ASN A 331 -11.35 16.80 5.38
CA ASN A 331 -11.62 18.02 4.61
C ASN A 331 -10.84 19.21 5.18
N MET A 332 -10.87 19.42 6.50
CA MET A 332 -10.13 20.50 7.16
C MET A 332 -8.62 20.35 7.04
N LEU A 333 -8.09 19.13 7.20
CA LEU A 333 -6.67 18.84 7.02
C LEU A 333 -6.22 19.18 5.59
N TYR A 334 -6.99 18.74 4.60
CA TYR A 334 -6.68 18.93 3.20
C TYR A 334 -6.82 20.39 2.75
N GLU A 335 -7.88 21.09 3.17
CA GLU A 335 -8.04 22.53 2.94
C GLU A 335 -6.86 23.33 3.53
N SER A 336 -6.43 22.98 4.75
CA SER A 336 -5.31 23.65 5.42
C SER A 336 -3.99 23.42 4.67
N PHE A 337 -3.78 22.20 4.15
CA PHE A 337 -2.62 21.86 3.34
C PHE A 337 -2.61 22.63 2.00
N ILE A 338 -3.74 22.71 1.29
CA ILE A 338 -3.85 23.50 0.05
C ILE A 338 -3.53 24.98 0.34
N ALA A 339 -4.12 25.55 1.39
CA ALA A 339 -3.88 26.93 1.77
C ALA A 339 -2.39 27.17 2.12
N GLN A 340 -1.75 26.25 2.83
CA GLN A 340 -0.33 26.34 3.16
C GLN A 340 0.55 26.39 1.89
N LEU A 341 0.25 25.60 0.87
CA LEU A 341 0.98 25.64 -0.39
C LEU A 341 0.86 27.00 -1.09
N PHE A 342 -0.35 27.59 -1.12
CA PHE A 342 -0.54 28.93 -1.71
C PHE A 342 0.19 30.03 -0.94
N MET A 343 0.19 29.96 0.40
CA MET A 343 0.96 30.89 1.24
C MET A 343 2.47 30.78 0.95
N LEU A 344 2.99 29.56 0.80
CA LEU A 344 4.40 29.30 0.45
C LEU A 344 4.75 29.78 -0.96
N THR A 345 3.75 29.97 -1.83
CA THR A 345 3.93 30.57 -3.16
C THR A 345 3.66 32.07 -3.25
N GLY A 346 3.31 32.72 -2.13
CA GLY A 346 3.24 34.18 -2.02
C GLY A 346 1.84 34.79 -1.86
N ASP A 347 0.78 33.99 -1.76
CA ASP A 347 -0.56 34.49 -1.48
C ASP A 347 -0.72 34.92 0.00
N SER A 348 -1.66 35.85 0.26
CA SER A 348 -2.07 36.14 1.64
C SER A 348 -2.82 34.96 2.26
N GLN A 349 -2.92 34.92 3.58
CA GLN A 349 -3.65 33.88 4.29
C GLN A 349 -5.13 33.82 3.85
N GLU A 350 -5.79 34.97 3.72
CA GLU A 350 -7.20 35.06 3.32
C GLU A 350 -7.42 34.53 1.90
N VAL A 351 -6.57 34.93 0.95
CA VAL A 351 -6.62 34.46 -0.45
C VAL A 351 -6.37 32.95 -0.52
N SER A 352 -5.37 32.46 0.23
CA SER A 352 -5.02 31.05 0.27
C SER A 352 -6.16 30.18 0.80
N GLN A 353 -6.86 30.63 1.84
CA GLN A 353 -8.01 29.94 2.40
C GLN A 353 -9.20 29.91 1.42
N GLU A 354 -9.44 31.00 0.69
CA GLU A 354 -10.48 31.04 -0.33
C GLU A 354 -10.18 30.08 -1.49
N LYS A 355 -8.96 30.11 -2.02
CA LYS A 355 -8.50 29.18 -3.07
C LYS A 355 -8.61 27.72 -2.62
N ALA A 356 -8.21 27.42 -1.39
CA ALA A 356 -8.30 26.07 -0.83
C ALA A 356 -9.74 25.54 -0.76
N LYS A 357 -10.70 26.36 -0.30
CA LYS A 357 -12.12 25.99 -0.26
C LYS A 357 -12.67 25.71 -1.66
N ASN A 358 -12.33 26.57 -2.63
CA ASN A 358 -12.80 26.42 -4.00
C ASN A 358 -12.19 25.17 -4.67
N ILE A 359 -10.92 24.86 -4.42
CA ILE A 359 -10.28 23.63 -4.89
C ILE A 359 -10.93 22.40 -4.27
N LEU A 360 -11.16 22.38 -2.95
CA LEU A 360 -11.85 21.26 -2.30
C LEU A 360 -13.25 21.04 -2.88
N ALA A 361 -13.99 22.11 -3.14
CA ALA A 361 -15.30 22.02 -3.78
C ALA A 361 -15.21 21.45 -5.22
N LEU A 362 -14.22 21.89 -6.01
CA LEU A 362 -13.97 21.34 -7.34
C LEU A 362 -13.61 19.86 -7.27
N GLU A 363 -12.69 19.45 -6.39
CA GLU A 363 -12.27 18.06 -6.28
C GLU A 363 -13.40 17.14 -5.82
N LYS A 364 -14.28 17.59 -4.92
CA LYS A 364 -15.51 16.85 -4.58
C LYS A 364 -16.44 16.68 -5.79
N LEU A 365 -16.59 17.71 -6.62
CA LEU A 365 -17.36 17.61 -7.86
C LEU A 365 -16.75 16.58 -8.82
N LEU A 366 -15.42 16.55 -8.95
CA LEU A 366 -14.72 15.56 -9.77
C LEU A 366 -14.89 14.14 -9.21
N ALA A 367 -14.75 13.97 -7.88
CA ALA A 367 -14.93 12.69 -7.20
C ALA A 367 -16.34 12.10 -7.38
N GLN A 368 -17.38 12.94 -7.36
CA GLN A 368 -18.77 12.52 -7.62
C GLN A 368 -19.01 12.11 -9.09
N ASN A 369 -18.12 12.53 -9.99
CA ASN A 369 -18.17 12.23 -11.42
C ASN A 369 -17.08 11.26 -11.88
N SER A 370 -16.39 10.62 -10.94
CA SER A 370 -15.42 9.55 -11.21
C SER A 370 -16.07 8.18 -10.99
N MET A 371 -15.53 7.14 -11.64
CA MET A 371 -15.79 5.75 -11.28
C MET A 371 -15.38 5.46 -9.83
N THR A 372 -16.06 4.51 -9.19
CA THR A 372 -15.58 3.96 -7.92
C THR A 372 -14.35 3.07 -8.13
N ASN A 373 -13.70 2.66 -7.04
CA ASN A 373 -12.56 1.76 -7.14
C ASN A 373 -12.98 0.36 -7.63
N GLU A 374 -14.16 -0.12 -7.23
CA GLU A 374 -14.77 -1.37 -7.74
C GLU A 374 -15.14 -1.30 -9.23
N GLU A 375 -15.53 -0.12 -9.71
CA GLU A 375 -15.83 0.08 -11.13
C GLU A 375 -14.55 0.13 -11.95
N SER A 376 -13.52 0.85 -11.48
CA SER A 376 -12.26 1.02 -12.20
C SER A 376 -11.34 -0.21 -12.14
N SER A 377 -11.53 -1.13 -11.20
CA SER A 377 -10.78 -2.40 -11.13
C SER A 377 -11.18 -3.40 -12.22
N LYS A 378 -12.28 -3.15 -12.95
CA LYS A 378 -12.77 -4.00 -14.05
C LYS A 378 -12.22 -3.53 -15.38
N VAL A 379 -11.45 -4.38 -16.05
CA VAL A 379 -10.74 -4.01 -17.30
C VAL A 379 -11.69 -3.58 -18.43
N GLU A 380 -12.91 -4.12 -18.48
CA GLU A 380 -13.93 -3.74 -19.46
C GLU A 380 -14.42 -2.29 -19.28
N ASN A 381 -14.41 -1.76 -18.05
CA ASN A 381 -14.92 -0.43 -17.75
C ASN A 381 -13.94 0.67 -18.15
N ILE A 382 -12.65 0.37 -18.23
CA ILE A 382 -11.61 1.34 -18.59
C ILE A 382 -11.32 1.41 -20.09
N TYR A 383 -11.96 0.55 -20.90
CA TYR A 383 -11.75 0.49 -22.36
C TYR A 383 -12.93 1.10 -23.14
N ASN A 384 -12.96 2.43 -23.24
CA ASN A 384 -14.04 3.15 -23.95
C ASN A 384 -13.48 3.89 -25.18
N PRO A 385 -13.48 3.28 -26.38
CA PRO A 385 -12.96 3.92 -27.58
C PRO A 385 -13.93 4.98 -28.13
N TYR A 386 -13.43 6.20 -28.32
CA TYR A 386 -14.10 7.31 -28.99
C TYR A 386 -13.29 7.74 -30.21
N THR A 387 -13.95 8.17 -31.28
CA THR A 387 -13.29 8.96 -32.33
C THR A 387 -12.87 10.31 -31.75
N VAL A 388 -11.86 10.95 -32.34
CA VAL A 388 -11.43 12.29 -31.89
C VAL A 388 -12.58 13.30 -31.98
N ASP A 389 -13.45 13.20 -33.00
CA ASP A 389 -14.62 14.06 -33.14
C ASP A 389 -15.65 13.85 -32.00
N GLN A 390 -15.96 12.58 -31.65
CA GLN A 390 -16.85 12.30 -30.52
C GLN A 390 -16.26 12.75 -29.17
N LEU A 391 -14.94 12.69 -29.03
CA LEU A 391 -14.29 13.24 -27.84
C LEU A 391 -14.39 14.78 -27.84
N ALA A 392 -14.21 15.43 -28.99
CA ALA A 392 -14.37 16.87 -29.12
C ALA A 392 -15.79 17.35 -28.79
N ASP A 393 -16.82 16.55 -29.12
CA ASP A 393 -18.22 16.84 -28.73
C ASP A 393 -18.42 16.93 -27.21
N MET A 394 -17.55 16.31 -26.40
CA MET A 394 -17.59 16.42 -24.94
C MET A 394 -17.13 17.80 -24.42
N PHE A 395 -16.44 18.58 -25.24
CA PHE A 395 -15.82 19.87 -24.91
C PHE A 395 -16.51 21.03 -25.66
N PRO A 396 -17.75 21.41 -25.30
CA PRO A 396 -18.56 22.32 -26.12
C PRO A 396 -18.04 23.77 -26.17
N ASN A 397 -17.11 24.16 -25.28
CA ASN A 397 -16.66 25.54 -25.11
C ASN A 397 -15.25 25.81 -25.68
N VAL A 398 -14.58 24.79 -26.22
CA VAL A 398 -13.20 24.88 -26.73
C VAL A 398 -13.00 23.99 -27.97
N ASP A 399 -12.00 24.32 -28.78
CA ASP A 399 -11.55 23.50 -29.90
C ASP A 399 -10.57 22.43 -29.40
N LEU A 400 -11.11 21.28 -29.01
CA LEU A 400 -10.31 20.13 -28.59
C LEU A 400 -9.44 19.57 -29.74
N ASN A 401 -9.91 19.67 -30.99
CA ASN A 401 -9.15 19.21 -32.15
C ASN A 401 -7.86 20.02 -32.33
N ALA A 402 -7.92 21.34 -32.12
CA ALA A 402 -6.75 22.19 -32.09
C ALA A 402 -5.79 21.80 -30.94
N TYR A 403 -6.31 21.59 -29.74
CA TYR A 403 -5.50 21.18 -28.58
C TYR A 403 -4.78 19.83 -28.81
N MET A 404 -5.49 18.82 -29.32
CA MET A 404 -4.90 17.52 -29.68
C MET A 404 -3.79 17.65 -30.72
N LYS A 405 -3.94 18.56 -31.68
CA LYS A 405 -2.90 18.85 -32.67
C LYS A 405 -1.68 19.52 -32.05
N GLU A 406 -1.86 20.45 -31.13
CA GLU A 406 -0.80 21.15 -30.38
C GLU A 406 -0.02 20.20 -29.47
N LEU A 407 -0.72 19.21 -28.87
CA LEU A 407 -0.10 18.10 -28.15
C LEU A 407 0.68 17.14 -29.06
N GLY A 408 0.54 17.24 -30.38
CA GLY A 408 1.25 16.39 -31.35
C GLY A 408 0.47 15.14 -31.79
N TYR A 409 -0.83 15.05 -31.50
CA TYR A 409 -1.69 13.91 -31.81
C TYR A 409 -2.52 14.09 -33.10
N LYS A 410 -2.07 14.95 -34.01
CA LYS A 410 -2.79 15.29 -35.26
C LYS A 410 -3.19 14.08 -36.15
N ASP A 411 -2.41 12.99 -36.08
CA ASP A 411 -2.60 11.80 -36.90
C ASP A 411 -3.46 10.72 -36.19
N VAL A 412 -3.80 10.94 -34.91
CA VAL A 412 -4.65 10.05 -34.11
C VAL A 412 -6.10 10.15 -34.59
N LYS A 413 -6.77 9.00 -34.70
CA LYS A 413 -8.17 8.91 -35.15
C LYS A 413 -9.14 8.54 -34.03
N SER A 414 -8.64 7.90 -32.99
CA SER A 414 -9.43 7.45 -31.85
C SER A 414 -8.62 7.50 -30.57
N VAL A 415 -9.32 7.71 -29.47
CA VAL A 415 -8.80 7.76 -28.11
C VAL A 415 -9.58 6.77 -27.25
N ILE A 416 -8.90 6.05 -26.38
CA ILE A 416 -9.54 5.22 -25.35
C ILE A 416 -9.71 6.09 -24.10
N VAL A 417 -10.95 6.45 -23.78
CA VAL A 417 -11.27 7.26 -22.61
C VAL A 417 -11.40 6.32 -21.40
N VAL A 418 -10.58 6.54 -20.38
CA VAL A 418 -10.53 5.65 -19.20
C VAL A 418 -11.79 5.78 -18.37
N ASP A 419 -12.22 7.01 -18.09
CA ASP A 419 -13.45 7.33 -17.37
C ASP A 419 -14.30 8.31 -18.21
N PRO A 420 -15.30 7.81 -18.97
CA PRO A 420 -16.14 8.66 -19.81
C PRO A 420 -16.93 9.71 -19.03
N LYS A 421 -17.35 9.40 -17.79
CA LYS A 421 -18.14 10.33 -16.97
C LYS A 421 -17.26 11.49 -16.50
N LEU A 422 -16.05 11.19 -16.04
CA LEU A 422 -15.08 12.21 -15.63
C LEU A 422 -14.58 13.04 -16.82
N MET A 423 -14.36 12.40 -17.98
CA MET A 423 -13.95 13.10 -19.21
C MET A 423 -15.05 14.04 -19.70
N GLN A 424 -16.31 13.60 -19.73
CA GLN A 424 -17.43 14.47 -20.05
C GLN A 424 -17.51 15.65 -19.07
N LYS A 425 -17.35 15.39 -17.77
CA LYS A 425 -17.37 16.46 -16.77
C LYS A 425 -16.21 17.43 -16.94
N THR A 426 -15.05 16.93 -17.35
CA THR A 426 -13.87 17.74 -17.69
C THR A 426 -14.19 18.68 -18.85
N GLY A 427 -14.78 18.17 -19.93
CA GLY A 427 -15.12 19.01 -21.08
C GLY A 427 -16.17 20.09 -20.79
N GLU A 428 -17.12 19.81 -19.90
CA GLU A 428 -18.05 20.82 -19.38
C GLU A 428 -17.33 21.91 -18.56
N LEU A 429 -16.37 21.51 -17.72
CA LEU A 429 -15.64 22.42 -16.86
C LEU A 429 -14.69 23.33 -17.63
N VAL A 430 -14.07 22.85 -18.71
CA VAL A 430 -13.14 23.63 -19.54
C VAL A 430 -13.91 24.68 -20.36
N SER A 431 -14.15 25.83 -19.74
CA SER A 431 -14.89 26.97 -20.28
C SER A 431 -14.37 28.29 -19.72
N ASP A 432 -14.68 29.40 -20.40
CA ASP A 432 -14.30 30.74 -19.93
C ASP A 432 -14.98 31.10 -18.60
N GLU A 433 -16.17 30.55 -18.32
CA GLU A 433 -16.90 30.75 -17.05
C GLU A 433 -16.13 30.16 -15.85
N ASN A 434 -15.45 29.04 -16.05
CA ASN A 434 -14.68 28.36 -15.00
C ASN A 434 -13.18 28.70 -15.05
N LEU A 435 -12.77 29.68 -15.86
CA LEU A 435 -11.36 29.95 -16.12
C LEU A 435 -10.57 30.22 -14.83
N ASP A 436 -11.12 31.01 -13.91
CA ASP A 436 -10.41 31.40 -12.69
C ASP A 436 -10.15 30.20 -11.77
N ILE A 437 -11.14 29.31 -11.60
CA ILE A 437 -10.94 28.10 -10.79
C ILE A 437 -10.01 27.10 -11.49
N LEU A 438 -10.04 27.00 -12.82
CA LEU A 438 -9.12 26.13 -13.57
C LEU A 438 -7.68 26.65 -13.53
N LYS A 439 -7.46 27.97 -13.60
CA LYS A 439 -6.14 28.59 -13.39
C LYS A 439 -5.63 28.30 -11.98
N THR A 440 -6.49 28.50 -10.97
CA THR A 440 -6.16 28.23 -9.57
C THR A 440 -5.81 26.75 -9.36
N TYR A 441 -6.58 25.84 -9.95
CA TYR A 441 -6.31 24.41 -9.88
C TYR A 441 -5.02 24.02 -10.61
N ALA A 442 -4.76 24.57 -11.79
CA ALA A 442 -3.53 24.33 -12.54
C ALA A 442 -2.27 24.81 -11.76
N ILE A 443 -2.35 25.97 -11.10
CA ILE A 443 -1.28 26.46 -10.21
C ILE A 443 -1.08 25.47 -9.07
N TYR A 444 -2.14 25.06 -8.37
CA TYR A 444 -2.07 24.07 -7.31
C TYR A 444 -1.41 22.77 -7.78
N ARG A 445 -1.76 22.28 -8.98
CA ARG A 445 -1.21 21.07 -9.59
C ARG A 445 0.29 21.19 -9.91
N ILE A 446 0.76 22.34 -10.41
CA ILE A 446 2.20 22.58 -10.61
C ILE A 446 2.93 22.63 -9.27
N VAL A 447 2.39 23.37 -8.29
CA VAL A 447 3.02 23.50 -6.97
C VAL A 447 3.15 22.14 -6.29
N ILE A 448 2.07 21.36 -6.20
CA ILE A 448 2.12 20.07 -5.51
C ILE A 448 3.00 19.05 -6.24
N SER A 449 3.01 19.02 -7.58
CA SER A 449 3.81 18.08 -8.37
C SER A 449 5.32 18.40 -8.35
N THR A 450 5.70 19.60 -7.93
CA THR A 450 7.10 20.05 -7.89
C THR A 450 7.63 20.33 -6.49
N ALA A 451 6.77 20.40 -5.47
CA ALA A 451 7.12 20.79 -4.11
C ALA A 451 8.27 19.95 -3.49
N SER A 452 8.35 18.65 -3.80
CA SER A 452 9.45 17.77 -3.33
C SER A 452 10.81 18.07 -3.97
N TYR A 453 10.86 18.89 -5.02
CA TYR A 453 12.07 19.25 -5.76
C TYR A 453 12.51 20.70 -5.53
N LEU A 454 11.72 21.49 -4.78
CA LEU A 454 11.91 22.91 -4.52
C LEU A 454 12.53 23.12 -3.13
N SER A 455 12.09 24.13 -2.38
CA SER A 455 12.57 24.45 -1.04
C SER A 455 12.10 23.44 0.02
N LYS A 456 12.82 23.41 1.15
CA LYS A 456 12.48 22.55 2.29
C LYS A 456 11.14 22.91 2.91
N ASP A 457 10.69 24.17 2.84
CA ASP A 457 9.37 24.57 3.36
C ASP A 457 8.21 23.90 2.59
N LEU A 458 8.34 23.79 1.27
CA LEU A 458 7.37 23.08 0.42
C LEU A 458 7.42 21.56 0.65
N GLU A 459 8.62 20.99 0.74
CA GLU A 459 8.83 19.57 1.07
C GLU A 459 8.25 19.23 2.47
N ASN A 460 8.43 20.12 3.44
CA ASN A 460 7.90 19.97 4.80
C ASN A 460 6.38 20.06 4.82
N ALA A 461 5.76 20.92 4.00
CA ALA A 461 4.30 21.00 3.90
C ALA A 461 3.70 19.67 3.37
N LEU A 462 4.31 19.09 2.33
CA LEU A 462 3.93 17.75 1.83
C LEU A 462 4.09 16.68 2.91
N THR A 463 5.25 16.67 3.58
CA THR A 463 5.57 15.69 4.61
C THR A 463 4.60 15.79 5.78
N ALA A 464 4.28 17.00 6.25
CA ALA A 464 3.34 17.22 7.35
C ALA A 464 1.91 16.75 7.02
N PHE A 465 1.44 17.02 5.80
CA PHE A 465 0.14 16.50 5.32
C PHE A 465 0.15 14.98 5.28
N ASN A 466 1.12 14.36 4.61
CA ASN A 466 1.21 12.90 4.49
C ASN A 466 1.36 12.23 5.86
N SER A 467 2.15 12.80 6.77
CA SER A 467 2.32 12.24 8.10
C SER A 467 1.03 12.26 8.91
N THR A 468 0.26 13.34 8.82
CA THR A 468 -1.04 13.42 9.49
C THR A 468 -2.07 12.50 8.83
N PHE A 469 -2.12 12.49 7.49
CA PHE A 469 -3.08 11.72 6.71
C PHE A 469 -2.87 10.21 6.85
N LEU A 470 -1.62 9.74 6.89
CA LEU A 470 -1.24 8.34 7.00
C LEU A 470 -0.84 7.90 8.42
N GLY A 471 -0.90 8.80 9.41
CA GLY A 471 -0.51 8.51 10.79
C GLY A 471 0.98 8.22 11.00
N ILE A 472 1.84 8.71 10.10
CA ILE A 472 3.29 8.47 10.15
C ILE A 472 3.88 9.23 11.34
N SER A 473 4.75 8.56 12.07
CA SER A 473 5.52 9.15 13.17
C SER A 473 6.97 9.36 12.76
N GLY A 474 7.57 10.45 13.25
CA GLY A 474 8.91 10.87 12.86
C GLY A 474 9.00 11.29 11.38
N SER A 475 10.22 11.26 10.85
CA SER A 475 10.53 11.56 9.46
C SER A 475 11.61 10.61 8.95
N LEU A 476 11.66 10.39 7.63
CA LEU A 476 12.81 9.77 6.99
C LEU A 476 14.08 10.63 7.19
N SER A 477 15.25 9.99 7.19
CA SER A 477 16.51 10.73 7.19
C SER A 477 16.71 11.49 5.86
N GLU A 478 17.48 12.57 5.87
CA GLU A 478 17.80 13.30 4.62
C GLU A 478 18.52 12.38 3.60
N GLU A 479 19.30 11.40 4.07
CA GLU A 479 19.92 10.39 3.21
C GLU A 479 18.88 9.47 2.57
N ASP A 480 17.89 9.00 3.33
CA ASP A 480 16.79 8.18 2.80
C ASP A 480 15.94 8.94 1.79
N ILE A 481 15.61 10.21 2.08
CA ILE A 481 14.86 11.06 1.16
C ILE A 481 15.64 11.22 -0.15
N ALA A 482 16.94 11.52 -0.05
CA ALA A 482 17.79 11.70 -1.23
C ALA A 482 17.95 10.40 -2.04
N PHE A 483 18.14 9.28 -1.35
CA PHE A 483 18.23 7.96 -1.95
C PHE A 483 16.94 7.56 -2.65
N ASN A 484 15.78 7.72 -2.00
CA ASN A 484 14.49 7.35 -2.55
C ASN A 484 14.17 8.15 -3.83
N LEU A 485 14.51 9.45 -3.85
CA LEU A 485 14.38 10.27 -5.06
C LEU A 485 15.35 9.86 -6.16
N LEU A 486 16.61 9.55 -5.84
CA LEU A 486 17.55 9.02 -6.82
C LEU A 486 17.04 7.70 -7.41
N ASN A 487 16.53 6.79 -6.56
CA ASN A 487 16.07 5.48 -6.99
C ASN A 487 14.80 5.55 -7.84
N SER A 488 13.86 6.45 -7.52
CA SER A 488 12.64 6.63 -8.33
C SER A 488 12.93 7.17 -9.74
N VAL A 489 13.98 7.97 -9.91
CA VAL A 489 14.35 8.58 -11.20
C VAL A 489 15.36 7.75 -11.98
N MET A 490 16.34 7.16 -11.30
CA MET A 490 17.50 6.47 -11.90
C MET A 490 17.60 5.00 -11.50
N GLY A 491 16.49 4.38 -11.09
CA GLY A 491 16.44 2.99 -10.66
C GLY A 491 16.93 1.98 -11.70
N SER A 492 16.79 2.26 -13.01
CA SER A 492 17.31 1.40 -14.08
C SER A 492 18.85 1.31 -14.07
N TYR A 493 19.55 2.43 -13.80
CA TYR A 493 21.00 2.45 -13.66
C TYR A 493 21.44 1.76 -12.37
N LEU A 494 20.77 2.03 -11.25
CA LEU A 494 21.08 1.40 -9.96
C LEU A 494 20.83 -0.12 -10.03
N GLY A 495 19.72 -0.54 -10.62
CA GLY A 495 19.37 -1.94 -10.81
C GLY A 495 20.41 -2.72 -11.61
N ARG A 496 20.99 -2.10 -12.65
CA ARG A 496 22.09 -2.74 -13.39
C ARG A 496 23.31 -3.00 -12.52
N ILE A 497 23.72 -2.02 -11.71
CA ILE A 497 24.88 -2.16 -10.81
C ILE A 497 24.55 -3.16 -9.67
N TYR A 498 23.30 -3.20 -9.22
CA TYR A 498 22.82 -4.16 -8.23
C TYR A 498 22.97 -5.59 -8.72
N ILE A 499 22.54 -5.89 -9.96
CA ILE A 499 22.68 -7.22 -10.56
C ILE A 499 24.16 -7.62 -10.67
N GLU A 500 25.02 -6.71 -11.12
CA GLU A 500 26.47 -6.96 -11.24
C GLU A 500 27.13 -7.33 -9.90
N LYS A 501 26.56 -6.93 -8.76
CA LYS A 501 27.15 -7.11 -7.43
C LYS A 501 26.47 -8.18 -6.55
N TYR A 502 25.16 -8.34 -6.65
CA TYR A 502 24.37 -9.01 -5.61
C TYR A 502 23.51 -10.17 -6.11
N PHE A 503 23.39 -10.39 -7.42
CA PHE A 503 22.53 -11.44 -7.97
C PHE A 503 23.35 -12.56 -8.63
N THR A 504 22.89 -13.80 -8.52
CA THR A 504 23.55 -15.00 -9.05
C THR A 504 22.72 -15.64 -10.16
N GLU A 505 23.37 -16.22 -11.16
CA GLU A 505 22.67 -16.93 -12.24
C GLU A 505 22.01 -18.23 -11.74
N SER A 506 22.57 -18.86 -10.70
CA SER A 506 22.00 -20.04 -10.04
C SER A 506 20.57 -19.80 -9.54
N ALA A 507 20.33 -18.66 -8.89
CA ALA A 507 18.99 -18.30 -8.41
C ALA A 507 18.01 -18.10 -9.58
N ARG A 508 18.47 -17.56 -10.71
CA ARG A 508 17.65 -17.41 -11.91
C ARG A 508 17.28 -18.78 -12.49
N GLU A 509 18.21 -19.71 -12.55
CA GLU A 509 17.98 -21.08 -13.06
C GLU A 509 16.98 -21.85 -12.19
N ASP A 510 17.17 -21.88 -10.87
CA ASP A 510 16.30 -22.63 -9.95
C ASP A 510 14.86 -22.08 -9.96
N VAL A 511 14.70 -20.75 -9.87
CA VAL A 511 13.38 -20.11 -9.95
C VAL A 511 12.71 -20.36 -11.30
N THR A 512 13.50 -20.39 -12.40
CA THR A 512 12.97 -20.75 -13.72
C THR A 512 12.41 -22.17 -13.74
N ASP A 513 13.03 -23.11 -13.04
CA ASP A 513 12.55 -24.49 -12.96
C ASP A 513 11.29 -24.62 -12.08
N ILE A 514 11.20 -23.88 -10.98
CA ILE A 514 9.96 -23.75 -10.17
C ILE A 514 8.81 -23.23 -11.04
N VAL A 515 9.04 -22.20 -11.85
CA VAL A 515 8.03 -21.65 -12.77
C VAL A 515 7.53 -22.69 -13.76
N LYS A 516 8.43 -23.46 -14.39
CA LYS A 516 8.06 -24.52 -15.35
C LYS A 516 7.21 -25.61 -14.70
N GLU A 517 7.55 -25.99 -13.46
CA GLU A 517 6.79 -26.98 -12.71
C GLU A 517 5.37 -26.48 -12.38
N ILE A 518 5.25 -25.23 -11.93
CA ILE A 518 3.94 -24.60 -11.65
C ILE A 518 3.10 -24.53 -12.92
N ILE A 519 3.67 -24.12 -14.06
CA ILE A 519 3.00 -24.16 -15.36
C ILE A 519 2.52 -25.57 -15.71
N SER A 520 3.38 -26.59 -15.54
CA SER A 520 2.99 -27.98 -15.79
C SER A 520 1.87 -28.45 -14.87
N THR A 521 1.83 -27.97 -13.62
CA THR A 521 0.79 -28.32 -12.66
C THR A 521 -0.54 -27.65 -13.01
N TYR A 522 -0.55 -26.35 -13.37
CA TYR A 522 -1.76 -25.68 -13.87
C TYR A 522 -2.34 -26.38 -15.10
N GLU A 523 -1.52 -26.85 -16.04
CA GLU A 523 -2.01 -27.60 -17.20
C GLU A 523 -2.82 -28.83 -16.76
N LYS A 524 -2.28 -29.61 -15.80
CA LYS A 524 -2.95 -30.80 -15.26
C LYS A 524 -4.25 -30.41 -14.52
N ARG A 525 -4.22 -29.33 -13.74
CA ARG A 525 -5.39 -28.83 -13.00
C ARG A 525 -6.51 -28.39 -13.92
N ILE A 526 -6.21 -27.54 -14.90
CA ILE A 526 -7.15 -27.07 -15.92
C ILE A 526 -7.82 -28.25 -16.64
N GLN A 527 -7.05 -29.29 -16.98
CA GLN A 527 -7.59 -30.48 -17.65
C GLN A 527 -8.61 -31.24 -16.78
N LYS A 528 -8.45 -31.23 -15.44
CA LYS A 528 -9.31 -31.92 -14.47
C LYS A 528 -10.58 -31.12 -14.09
N LEU A 529 -10.68 -29.83 -14.41
CA LEU A 529 -11.84 -29.00 -14.05
C LEU A 529 -13.14 -29.61 -14.58
N ASP A 530 -14.15 -29.75 -13.73
CA ASP A 530 -15.44 -30.37 -14.05
C ASP A 530 -16.49 -29.36 -14.54
N TRP A 531 -16.29 -28.08 -14.23
CA TRP A 531 -17.18 -26.96 -14.53
C TRP A 531 -16.89 -26.28 -15.88
N MET A 532 -15.83 -26.69 -16.58
CA MET A 532 -15.36 -26.08 -17.83
C MET A 532 -15.31 -27.10 -18.98
N SER A 533 -15.82 -26.73 -20.15
CA SER A 533 -15.83 -27.57 -21.34
C SER A 533 -14.42 -27.86 -21.89
N GLU A 534 -14.27 -28.97 -22.62
CA GLU A 534 -13.01 -29.32 -23.29
C GLU A 534 -12.53 -28.27 -24.30
N THR A 535 -13.45 -27.49 -24.88
CA THR A 535 -13.11 -26.39 -25.80
C THR A 535 -12.39 -25.27 -25.04
N THR A 536 -12.98 -24.80 -23.94
CA THR A 536 -12.43 -23.70 -23.14
C THR A 536 -11.14 -24.14 -22.43
N LYS A 537 -11.05 -25.40 -21.96
CA LYS A 537 -9.80 -25.99 -21.43
C LYS A 537 -8.65 -25.93 -22.42
N LYS A 538 -8.86 -26.32 -23.68
CA LYS A 538 -7.82 -26.26 -24.71
C LYS A 538 -7.32 -24.84 -24.94
N THR A 539 -8.21 -23.86 -24.92
CA THR A 539 -7.84 -22.44 -25.03
C THR A 539 -7.05 -21.97 -23.83
N ALA A 540 -7.52 -22.25 -22.61
CA ALA A 540 -6.83 -21.89 -21.37
C ALA A 540 -5.41 -22.50 -21.30
N ILE A 541 -5.26 -23.78 -21.65
CA ILE A 541 -3.95 -24.45 -21.75
C ILE A 541 -3.08 -23.81 -22.84
N SER A 542 -3.65 -23.44 -23.99
CA SER A 542 -2.90 -22.74 -25.05
C SER A 542 -2.43 -21.36 -24.59
N LYS A 543 -3.16 -20.67 -23.72
CA LYS A 543 -2.75 -19.39 -23.12
C LYS A 543 -1.64 -19.61 -22.10
N LEU A 544 -1.81 -20.58 -21.20
CA LEU A 544 -0.82 -20.97 -20.20
C LEU A 544 0.54 -21.29 -20.84
N LYS A 545 0.54 -22.11 -21.91
CA LYS A 545 1.75 -22.48 -22.65
C LYS A 545 2.40 -21.34 -23.42
N ALA A 546 1.70 -20.24 -23.61
CA ALA A 546 2.20 -19.05 -24.30
C ALA A 546 2.74 -17.99 -23.32
N LEU A 547 2.74 -18.26 -22.01
CA LEU A 547 3.30 -17.35 -21.02
C LEU A 547 4.77 -17.08 -21.32
N LYS A 548 5.14 -15.80 -21.34
CA LYS A 548 6.54 -15.37 -21.39
C LYS A 548 7.08 -15.18 -19.98
N LEU A 549 8.36 -15.53 -19.78
CA LEU A 549 9.01 -15.50 -18.48
C LEU A 549 10.09 -14.42 -18.45
N LYS A 550 10.03 -13.51 -17.48
CA LYS A 550 11.05 -12.49 -17.21
C LYS A 550 11.54 -12.66 -15.77
N ILE A 551 12.71 -13.28 -15.59
CA ILE A 551 13.21 -13.70 -14.27
C ILE A 551 14.58 -13.06 -14.01
N GLY A 552 14.72 -12.40 -12.87
CA GLY A 552 15.92 -11.71 -12.42
C GLY A 552 16.09 -10.33 -13.04
N TYR A 553 16.51 -10.28 -14.31
CA TYR A 553 16.92 -9.05 -14.99
C TYR A 553 16.79 -9.17 -16.51
N PRO A 554 16.74 -8.07 -17.27
CA PRO A 554 16.66 -8.11 -18.73
C PRO A 554 17.95 -8.64 -19.37
N ASP A 555 17.80 -9.47 -20.41
CA ASP A 555 18.95 -9.93 -21.22
C ASP A 555 19.60 -8.77 -22.00
N THR A 556 18.81 -7.74 -22.35
CA THR A 556 19.26 -6.52 -23.03
C THR A 556 18.86 -5.27 -22.27
N TRP A 557 19.83 -4.39 -22.02
CA TRP A 557 19.61 -3.15 -21.27
C TRP A 557 19.26 -1.99 -22.18
N GLU A 558 18.09 -1.40 -21.95
CA GLU A 558 17.77 -0.06 -22.45
C GLU A 558 18.45 1.02 -21.61
N ASP A 559 18.73 2.14 -22.24
CA ASP A 559 19.28 3.33 -21.57
C ASP A 559 18.34 4.52 -21.83
N PRO A 560 17.28 4.69 -21.01
CA PRO A 560 16.30 5.75 -21.19
C PRO A 560 16.88 7.15 -20.94
N LEU A 561 18.02 7.23 -20.23
CA LEU A 561 18.66 8.49 -19.88
C LEU A 561 19.82 8.85 -20.83
N LYS A 562 20.18 7.99 -21.79
CA LYS A 562 21.35 8.11 -22.66
C LYS A 562 21.57 9.51 -23.24
N ASN A 563 20.50 10.07 -23.82
CA ASN A 563 20.53 11.35 -24.53
C ASN A 563 20.12 12.55 -23.66
N ILE A 564 19.98 12.33 -22.36
CA ILE A 564 19.61 13.36 -21.40
C ILE A 564 20.89 13.81 -20.69
N GLU A 565 21.16 15.11 -20.76
CA GLU A 565 22.25 15.73 -20.01
C GLU A 565 21.74 16.04 -18.60
N ILE A 566 22.39 15.44 -17.60
CA ILE A 566 22.15 15.71 -16.18
C ILE A 566 23.22 16.69 -15.74
N ARG A 567 22.81 17.79 -15.11
CA ARG A 567 23.71 18.88 -14.72
C ARG A 567 23.69 19.07 -13.20
N SER A 568 24.88 19.16 -12.61
CA SER A 568 25.05 19.61 -11.23
C SER A 568 24.78 21.11 -11.10
N TYR A 569 24.71 21.62 -9.87
CA TYR A 569 24.65 23.07 -9.64
C TYR A 569 25.90 23.81 -10.12
N GLU A 570 27.08 23.18 -10.07
CA GLU A 570 28.34 23.73 -10.59
C GLU A 570 28.30 23.93 -12.11
N ASP A 571 27.54 23.09 -12.82
CA ASP A 571 27.33 23.15 -14.27
C ASP A 571 26.07 23.95 -14.66
N ASN A 572 25.64 24.88 -13.80
CA ASN A 572 24.41 25.69 -13.96
C ASN A 572 23.13 24.85 -14.12
N GLY A 573 23.07 23.68 -13.49
CA GLY A 573 21.89 22.83 -13.38
C GLY A 573 21.02 23.16 -12.16
N SER A 574 19.96 22.37 -11.97
CA SER A 574 19.14 22.35 -10.77
C SER A 574 18.40 21.02 -10.67
N LEU A 575 17.94 20.65 -9.47
CA LEU A 575 17.15 19.42 -9.29
C LEU A 575 15.90 19.42 -10.17
N LEU A 576 15.06 20.46 -10.09
CA LEU A 576 13.85 20.56 -10.91
C LEU A 576 14.18 20.64 -12.41
N GLY A 577 15.26 21.31 -12.80
CA GLY A 577 15.70 21.38 -14.20
C GLY A 577 16.05 20.00 -14.76
N ASN A 578 16.73 19.17 -13.97
CA ASN A 578 17.01 17.77 -14.33
C ASN A 578 15.72 16.95 -14.43
N ILE A 579 14.79 17.11 -13.48
CA ILE A 579 13.47 16.46 -13.53
C ILE A 579 12.72 16.84 -14.81
N PHE A 580 12.62 18.13 -15.14
CA PHE A 580 11.95 18.58 -16.37
C PHE A 580 12.64 18.07 -17.64
N ALA A 581 13.97 18.00 -17.66
CA ALA A 581 14.69 17.42 -18.80
C ALA A 581 14.34 15.93 -18.99
N ILE A 582 14.21 15.18 -17.89
CA ILE A 582 13.82 13.76 -17.89
C ILE A 582 12.37 13.59 -18.32
N THR A 583 11.43 14.26 -17.66
CA THR A 583 9.99 14.16 -17.94
C THR A 583 9.66 14.58 -19.37
N ARG A 584 10.30 15.64 -19.88
CA ARG A 584 10.17 16.06 -21.28
C ARG A 584 10.62 14.96 -22.25
N ALA A 585 11.78 14.36 -22.02
CA ALA A 585 12.30 13.30 -22.89
C ALA A 585 11.39 12.06 -22.87
N GLN A 586 10.91 11.67 -21.69
CA GLN A 586 9.95 10.57 -21.53
C GLN A 586 8.65 10.84 -22.28
N THR A 587 8.09 12.05 -22.14
CA THR A 587 6.87 12.45 -22.84
C THR A 587 7.04 12.44 -24.36
N GLN A 588 8.18 12.92 -24.87
CA GLN A 588 8.49 12.88 -26.30
C GLN A 588 8.63 11.45 -26.83
N GLU A 589 9.27 10.56 -26.06
CA GLU A 589 9.39 9.16 -26.46
C GLU A 589 8.03 8.44 -26.41
N ALA A 590 7.22 8.69 -25.37
CA ALA A 590 5.86 8.14 -25.26
C ALA A 590 5.03 8.49 -26.50
N LYS A 591 5.03 9.75 -26.95
CA LYS A 591 4.34 10.19 -28.18
C LYS A 591 4.79 9.42 -29.43
N ARG A 592 6.06 9.03 -29.52
CA ARG A 592 6.60 8.25 -30.65
C ARG A 592 6.12 6.80 -30.66
N LEU A 593 5.70 6.26 -29.53
CA LEU A 593 5.19 4.88 -29.42
C LEU A 593 4.00 4.64 -30.36
N LEU A 594 3.14 5.64 -30.59
CA LEU A 594 1.99 5.53 -31.51
C LEU A 594 2.39 5.16 -32.96
N SER A 595 3.63 5.44 -33.36
CA SER A 595 4.17 5.09 -34.69
C SER A 595 5.05 3.84 -34.68
N LYS A 596 5.21 3.18 -33.52
CA LYS A 596 6.03 1.99 -33.33
C LYS A 596 5.15 0.77 -33.03
N LYS A 597 5.75 -0.41 -33.18
CA LYS A 597 5.18 -1.65 -32.63
C LYS A 597 5.48 -1.72 -31.14
N VAL A 598 4.61 -2.41 -30.39
CA VAL A 598 4.85 -2.70 -28.98
C VAL A 598 6.10 -3.56 -28.86
N ASP A 599 7.04 -3.10 -28.03
CA ASP A 599 8.18 -3.90 -27.60
C ASP A 599 7.71 -4.84 -26.49
N LYS A 600 7.68 -6.15 -26.76
CA LYS A 600 7.26 -7.14 -25.79
C LYS A 600 8.42 -7.65 -24.93
N ASP A 601 9.65 -7.26 -25.22
CA ASP A 601 10.84 -7.67 -24.48
C ASP A 601 11.22 -6.62 -23.41
N SER A 602 10.65 -5.40 -23.46
CA SER A 602 10.86 -4.34 -22.47
C SER A 602 10.43 -4.73 -21.05
N TRP A 603 11.20 -4.32 -20.05
CA TRP A 603 10.86 -4.51 -18.64
C TRP A 603 10.16 -3.27 -18.08
N ILE A 604 9.13 -3.47 -17.25
CA ILE A 604 8.34 -2.38 -16.66
C ILE A 604 8.90 -1.89 -15.31
N VAL A 605 9.84 -2.63 -14.72
CA VAL A 605 10.43 -2.33 -13.40
C VAL A 605 11.94 -2.58 -13.39
N PRO A 606 12.70 -1.86 -12.55
CA PRO A 606 14.10 -2.18 -12.28
C PRO A 606 14.28 -3.57 -11.62
N PRO A 607 15.40 -4.25 -11.86
CA PRO A 607 15.66 -5.58 -11.31
C PRO A 607 15.69 -5.67 -9.78
N HIS A 608 16.01 -4.58 -9.07
CA HIS A 608 16.12 -4.59 -7.60
C HIS A 608 14.77 -4.44 -6.88
N THR A 609 13.67 -4.26 -7.63
CA THR A 609 12.31 -4.15 -7.09
C THR A 609 11.92 -5.42 -6.34
N VAL A 610 11.30 -5.28 -5.17
CA VAL A 610 10.74 -6.39 -4.39
C VAL A 610 9.25 -6.48 -4.68
N ASN A 611 8.90 -7.12 -5.80
CA ASN A 611 7.53 -7.39 -6.19
C ASN A 611 7.51 -8.48 -7.29
N ALA A 612 6.33 -8.93 -7.73
CA ALA A 612 6.12 -9.74 -8.92
C ALA A 612 4.93 -9.19 -9.73
N PHE A 613 4.85 -9.56 -11.00
CA PHE A 613 3.82 -9.01 -11.89
C PHE A 613 3.38 -9.99 -12.97
N TYR A 614 2.09 -9.98 -13.27
CA TYR A 614 1.52 -10.48 -14.52
C TYR A 614 1.04 -9.31 -15.40
N ASN A 615 1.41 -9.33 -16.68
CA ASN A 615 0.95 -8.36 -17.66
C ASN A 615 0.06 -9.04 -18.72
N SER A 616 -1.24 -8.74 -18.65
CA SER A 616 -2.25 -9.27 -19.57
C SER A 616 -1.97 -8.97 -21.05
N THR A 617 -1.40 -7.81 -21.38
CA THR A 617 -1.21 -7.39 -22.78
C THR A 617 -0.02 -8.09 -23.48
N SER A 618 0.91 -8.63 -22.69
CA SER A 618 2.03 -9.42 -23.20
C SER A 618 1.92 -10.91 -22.85
N ASN A 619 0.93 -11.30 -22.04
CA ASN A 619 0.79 -12.64 -21.45
C ASN A 619 2.12 -13.09 -20.85
N GLU A 620 2.64 -12.30 -19.91
CA GLU A 620 3.96 -12.50 -19.32
C GLU A 620 3.95 -12.34 -17.81
N ILE A 621 4.87 -13.06 -17.16
CA ILE A 621 5.13 -12.97 -15.72
C ILE A 621 6.56 -12.45 -15.48
N ILE A 622 6.71 -11.56 -14.51
CA ILE A 622 7.94 -10.81 -14.22
C ILE A 622 8.31 -10.97 -12.75
N PHE A 623 9.50 -11.52 -12.48
CA PHE A 623 10.08 -11.68 -11.15
C PHE A 623 11.45 -11.00 -11.13
N PRO A 624 11.54 -9.71 -10.73
CA PRO A 624 12.81 -9.02 -10.57
C PRO A 624 13.71 -9.74 -9.57
N ALA A 625 15.03 -9.61 -9.72
CA ALA A 625 16.01 -10.18 -8.80
C ALA A 625 15.79 -9.76 -7.33
N GLY A 626 15.25 -8.57 -7.10
CA GLY A 626 14.99 -8.03 -5.78
C GLY A 626 14.05 -8.86 -4.91
N ILE A 627 13.11 -9.62 -5.49
CA ILE A 627 12.22 -10.52 -4.72
C ILE A 627 12.81 -11.92 -4.51
N LEU A 628 13.85 -12.30 -5.26
CA LEU A 628 14.47 -13.63 -5.21
C LEU A 628 15.47 -13.75 -4.05
N GLN A 629 14.97 -13.51 -2.84
CA GLN A 629 15.71 -13.60 -1.57
C GLN A 629 14.75 -13.88 -0.41
N ALA A 630 15.30 -14.20 0.77
CA ALA A 630 14.52 -14.45 1.96
C ALA A 630 13.67 -13.22 2.34
N PRO A 631 12.42 -13.41 2.84
CA PRO A 631 11.81 -14.69 3.19
C PRO A 631 11.09 -15.41 2.04
N PHE A 632 11.11 -14.87 0.82
CA PHE A 632 10.38 -15.44 -0.31
C PHE A 632 11.11 -16.63 -0.92
N TYR A 633 12.42 -16.52 -1.10
CA TYR A 633 13.26 -17.52 -1.73
C TYR A 633 14.63 -17.64 -1.04
N ASP A 634 15.08 -18.86 -0.79
CA ASP A 634 16.46 -19.13 -0.36
C ASP A 634 16.93 -20.44 -1.00
N GLU A 635 18.09 -20.40 -1.68
CA GLU A 635 18.72 -21.59 -2.29
C GLU A 635 18.99 -22.70 -1.27
N ASN A 636 19.09 -22.37 0.02
CA ASN A 636 19.37 -23.30 1.11
C ASN A 636 18.13 -23.69 1.92
N ALA A 637 16.97 -23.10 1.63
CA ALA A 637 15.72 -23.46 2.28
C ALA A 637 15.19 -24.81 1.80
N SER A 638 14.26 -25.39 2.55
CA SER A 638 13.54 -26.58 2.08
C SER A 638 12.70 -26.24 0.85
N ARG A 639 12.33 -27.29 0.09
CA ARG A 639 11.46 -27.13 -1.07
C ARG A 639 10.09 -26.62 -0.63
N GLU A 640 9.57 -27.09 0.49
CA GLU A 640 8.31 -26.66 1.09
C GLU A 640 8.33 -25.16 1.46
N GLN A 641 9.44 -24.66 2.02
CA GLN A 641 9.61 -23.22 2.29
C GLN A 641 9.56 -22.39 1.01
N ASN A 642 10.33 -22.78 -0.01
CA ASN A 642 10.35 -22.06 -1.29
C ASN A 642 9.00 -22.17 -2.01
N LEU A 643 8.30 -23.30 -1.92
CA LEU A 643 6.94 -23.45 -2.47
C LEU A 643 5.93 -22.56 -1.73
N GLY A 644 5.98 -22.49 -0.40
CA GLY A 644 5.11 -21.61 0.40
C GLY A 644 5.41 -20.12 0.21
N GLY A 645 6.67 -19.77 -0.07
CA GLY A 645 7.13 -18.41 -0.36
C GLY A 645 7.01 -18.06 -1.85
N ILE A 646 8.14 -18.07 -2.57
CA ILE A 646 8.22 -17.65 -3.98
C ILE A 646 7.37 -18.52 -4.91
N GLY A 647 7.18 -19.80 -4.61
CA GLY A 647 6.30 -20.68 -5.37
C GLY A 647 4.87 -20.17 -5.38
N THR A 648 4.33 -19.81 -4.22
CA THR A 648 3.00 -19.20 -4.10
C THR A 648 2.90 -17.90 -4.88
N ILE A 649 3.91 -17.03 -4.81
CA ILE A 649 3.94 -15.77 -5.58
C ILE A 649 3.97 -16.07 -7.09
N ILE A 650 4.75 -17.05 -7.54
CA ILE A 650 4.77 -17.47 -8.95
C ILE A 650 3.41 -18.00 -9.40
N ALA A 651 2.78 -18.86 -8.61
CA ALA A 651 1.48 -19.42 -8.92
C ALA A 651 0.37 -18.36 -8.89
N HIS A 652 0.51 -17.33 -8.04
CA HIS A 652 -0.35 -16.15 -7.99
C HIS A 652 -0.29 -15.38 -9.32
N GLU A 653 0.91 -15.02 -9.78
CA GLU A 653 1.08 -14.32 -11.08
C GLU A 653 0.57 -15.15 -12.28
N ILE A 654 0.73 -16.47 -12.24
CA ILE A 654 0.18 -17.35 -13.29
C ILE A 654 -1.36 -17.38 -13.23
N THR A 655 -1.94 -17.33 -12.03
CA THR A 655 -3.40 -17.29 -11.88
C THR A 655 -3.99 -15.98 -12.39
N HIS A 656 -3.28 -14.86 -12.33
CA HIS A 656 -3.74 -13.62 -12.96
C HIS A 656 -3.99 -13.76 -14.46
N ALA A 657 -3.38 -14.73 -15.16
CA ALA A 657 -3.75 -15.03 -16.54
C ALA A 657 -5.21 -15.52 -16.68
N PHE A 658 -5.85 -15.88 -15.57
CA PHE A 658 -7.17 -16.49 -15.50
C PHE A 658 -8.06 -15.89 -14.41
N ASP A 659 -7.67 -14.81 -13.73
CA ASP A 659 -8.58 -14.08 -12.84
C ASP A 659 -9.73 -13.40 -13.63
N ASN A 660 -10.62 -12.67 -12.96
CA ASN A 660 -11.76 -12.01 -13.62
C ASN A 660 -11.37 -11.01 -14.73
N ASN A 661 -10.17 -10.44 -14.67
CA ASN A 661 -9.64 -9.50 -15.66
C ASN A 661 -8.80 -10.24 -16.72
N GLY A 662 -7.80 -11.02 -16.30
CA GLY A 662 -6.92 -11.75 -17.20
C GLY A 662 -7.65 -12.80 -18.03
N ALA A 663 -8.72 -13.42 -17.51
CA ALA A 663 -9.60 -14.31 -18.26
C ALA A 663 -10.20 -13.66 -19.52
N GLN A 664 -10.18 -12.33 -19.64
CA GLN A 664 -10.70 -11.62 -20.81
C GLN A 664 -9.67 -11.50 -21.95
N PHE A 665 -8.41 -11.90 -21.71
CA PHE A 665 -7.31 -11.79 -22.67
C PHE A 665 -6.95 -13.15 -23.27
N ASP A 666 -6.66 -13.19 -24.57
CA ASP A 666 -6.12 -14.38 -25.23
C ASP A 666 -4.62 -14.59 -24.95
N LYS A 667 -4.05 -15.65 -25.55
CA LYS A 667 -2.63 -16.00 -25.46
C LYS A 667 -1.66 -14.96 -26.02
N ASN A 668 -2.14 -14.04 -26.85
CA ASN A 668 -1.34 -12.97 -27.44
C ASN A 668 -1.50 -11.65 -26.67
N GLY A 669 -2.35 -11.63 -25.65
CA GLY A 669 -2.67 -10.45 -24.85
C GLY A 669 -3.71 -9.52 -25.45
N ASN A 670 -4.60 -10.03 -26.33
CA ASN A 670 -5.74 -9.25 -26.82
C ASN A 670 -6.99 -9.56 -25.99
N MET A 671 -7.72 -8.53 -25.59
CA MET A 671 -9.01 -8.61 -24.92
C MET A 671 -10.07 -9.12 -25.91
N VAL A 672 -10.36 -10.41 -25.84
CA VAL A 672 -11.29 -11.12 -26.72
C VAL A 672 -12.01 -12.20 -25.94
N ASN A 673 -13.32 -12.35 -26.17
CA ASN A 673 -14.06 -13.44 -25.57
C ASN A 673 -13.68 -14.77 -26.24
N TRP A 674 -12.98 -15.62 -25.49
CA TRP A 674 -12.60 -16.97 -25.90
C TRP A 674 -13.32 -18.07 -25.11
N TRP A 675 -14.27 -17.67 -24.26
CA TRP A 675 -15.10 -18.55 -23.46
C TRP A 675 -16.36 -18.98 -24.22
N THR A 676 -16.90 -20.14 -23.88
CA THR A 676 -18.32 -20.41 -24.15
C THR A 676 -19.18 -19.62 -23.15
N ASN A 677 -20.44 -19.36 -23.49
CA ASN A 677 -21.35 -18.64 -22.60
C ASN A 677 -21.58 -19.40 -21.29
N GLU A 678 -21.72 -20.72 -21.37
CA GLU A 678 -21.95 -21.60 -20.23
C GLU A 678 -20.75 -21.63 -19.28
N ASP A 679 -19.53 -21.78 -19.82
CA ASP A 679 -18.30 -21.80 -19.03
C ASP A 679 -18.03 -20.43 -18.38
N TYR A 680 -18.26 -19.33 -19.11
CA TYR A 680 -18.08 -17.98 -18.54
C TYR A 680 -19.10 -17.72 -17.43
N ALA A 681 -20.36 -18.14 -17.59
CA ALA A 681 -21.36 -18.04 -16.54
C ALA A 681 -20.99 -18.89 -15.31
N ALA A 682 -20.37 -20.05 -15.49
CA ALA A 682 -19.85 -20.87 -14.39
C ALA A 682 -18.67 -20.19 -13.68
N PHE A 683 -17.73 -19.62 -14.44
CA PHE A 683 -16.62 -18.84 -13.89
C PHE A 683 -17.12 -17.63 -13.08
N ARG A 684 -18.09 -16.88 -13.60
CA ARG A 684 -18.68 -15.73 -12.89
C ARG A 684 -19.33 -16.12 -11.56
N ARG A 685 -19.98 -17.29 -11.48
CA ARG A 685 -20.51 -17.79 -10.19
C ARG A 685 -19.39 -18.07 -9.19
N LYS A 686 -18.29 -18.66 -9.64
CA LYS A 686 -17.11 -18.89 -8.79
C LYS A 686 -16.46 -17.58 -8.32
N CYS A 687 -16.40 -16.56 -9.18
CA CYS A 687 -15.98 -15.21 -8.76
C CYS A 687 -16.90 -14.67 -7.67
N THR A 688 -18.23 -14.84 -7.79
CA THR A 688 -19.19 -14.44 -6.76
C THR A 688 -18.98 -15.18 -5.44
N ASP A 689 -18.66 -16.48 -5.48
CA ASP A 689 -18.34 -17.25 -4.27
C ASP A 689 -17.09 -16.68 -3.56
N VAL A 690 -16.06 -16.31 -4.34
CA VAL A 690 -14.85 -15.65 -3.80
C VAL A 690 -15.16 -14.25 -3.26
N ILE A 691 -15.98 -13.45 -3.93
CA ILE A 691 -16.43 -12.14 -3.43
C ILE A 691 -17.09 -12.32 -2.06
N ASN A 692 -18.04 -13.25 -1.94
CA ASN A 692 -18.77 -13.49 -0.70
C ASN A 692 -17.89 -13.99 0.45
N LEU A 693 -16.77 -14.68 0.14
CA LEU A 693 -15.81 -15.13 1.15
C LEU A 693 -15.07 -13.97 1.83
N PHE A 694 -14.87 -12.86 1.11
CA PHE A 694 -14.08 -11.72 1.60
C PHE A 694 -14.91 -10.48 1.95
N ASP A 695 -16.09 -10.34 1.37
CA ASP A 695 -16.91 -9.14 1.52
C ASP A 695 -17.36 -8.92 2.97
N GLY A 696 -17.24 -7.69 3.45
CA GLY A 696 -17.67 -7.31 4.80
C GLY A 696 -16.70 -7.68 5.94
N LEU A 697 -15.57 -8.34 5.63
CA LEU A 697 -14.53 -8.60 6.63
C LEU A 697 -13.92 -7.29 7.13
N GLU A 698 -13.73 -7.15 8.44
CA GLU A 698 -13.21 -5.93 9.06
C GLU A 698 -11.81 -6.20 9.64
N ILE A 699 -10.77 -5.54 9.09
CA ILE A 699 -9.37 -5.72 9.54
C ILE A 699 -9.02 -4.80 10.72
N ALA A 700 -9.60 -3.60 10.73
CA ALA A 700 -9.42 -2.58 11.75
C ALA A 700 -10.72 -1.77 11.87
N PRO A 701 -10.94 -1.01 12.95
CA PRO A 701 -12.20 -0.28 13.15
C PRO A 701 -12.61 0.56 11.94
N GLY A 702 -13.76 0.24 11.33
CA GLY A 702 -14.29 0.91 10.15
C GLY A 702 -13.52 0.66 8.84
N CYS A 703 -12.58 -0.30 8.83
CA CYS A 703 -11.79 -0.72 7.67
C CYS A 703 -12.37 -2.05 7.17
N ILE A 704 -13.39 -1.96 6.31
CA ILE A 704 -14.18 -3.08 5.82
C ILE A 704 -13.71 -3.43 4.40
N VAL A 705 -13.46 -4.71 4.15
CA VAL A 705 -13.04 -5.25 2.87
C VAL A 705 -14.23 -5.29 1.91
N SER A 706 -14.00 -4.78 0.70
CA SER A 706 -14.89 -4.97 -0.45
C SER A 706 -14.46 -6.23 -1.20
N GLY A 707 -15.30 -7.27 -1.19
CA GLY A 707 -15.02 -8.51 -1.92
C GLY A 707 -14.98 -8.27 -3.43
N GLU A 708 -15.77 -7.30 -3.92
CA GLU A 708 -15.80 -6.88 -5.33
C GLU A 708 -14.51 -6.17 -5.76
N LEU A 709 -13.96 -5.30 -4.91
CA LEU A 709 -12.69 -4.62 -5.17
C LEU A 709 -11.53 -5.63 -5.24
N THR A 710 -11.57 -6.65 -4.38
CA THR A 710 -10.44 -7.55 -4.14
C THR A 710 -10.48 -8.88 -4.89
N VAL A 711 -11.52 -9.10 -5.70
CA VAL A 711 -11.79 -10.41 -6.32
C VAL A 711 -10.67 -10.93 -7.22
N SER A 712 -9.94 -10.06 -7.95
CA SER A 712 -8.84 -10.51 -8.82
C SER A 712 -7.72 -11.17 -8.02
N GLU A 713 -7.29 -10.48 -6.95
CA GLU A 713 -6.21 -10.91 -6.06
C GLU A 713 -6.61 -12.14 -5.25
N ASN A 714 -7.85 -12.17 -4.76
CA ASN A 714 -8.35 -13.30 -3.99
C ASN A 714 -8.45 -14.57 -4.84
N ILE A 715 -8.89 -14.47 -6.10
CA ILE A 715 -8.86 -15.59 -7.05
C ILE A 715 -7.42 -16.06 -7.27
N ALA A 716 -6.49 -15.12 -7.43
CA ALA A 716 -5.09 -15.42 -7.64
C ALA A 716 -4.46 -16.15 -6.45
N ASP A 717 -4.69 -15.71 -5.21
CA ASP A 717 -4.20 -16.38 -4.02
C ASP A 717 -4.78 -17.79 -3.82
N ILE A 718 -6.10 -17.95 -4.02
CA ILE A 718 -6.76 -19.25 -3.90
C ILE A 718 -6.24 -20.21 -4.98
N GLY A 719 -6.12 -19.75 -6.23
CA GLY A 719 -5.57 -20.55 -7.32
C GLY A 719 -4.12 -20.96 -7.03
N ALA A 720 -3.31 -20.01 -6.56
CA ALA A 720 -1.91 -20.24 -6.22
C ALA A 720 -1.74 -21.34 -5.18
N MET A 721 -2.43 -21.22 -4.04
CA MET A 721 -2.35 -22.21 -2.97
C MET A 721 -2.83 -23.59 -3.43
N ALA A 722 -3.89 -23.64 -4.25
CA ALA A 722 -4.37 -24.90 -4.81
C ALA A 722 -3.33 -25.58 -5.72
N CYS A 723 -2.61 -24.80 -6.53
CA CYS A 723 -1.51 -25.31 -7.37
C CYS A 723 -0.33 -25.80 -6.52
N ILE A 724 0.07 -25.03 -5.51
CA ILE A 724 1.19 -25.36 -4.64
C ILE A 724 0.92 -26.63 -3.83
N LEU A 725 -0.30 -26.82 -3.34
CA LEU A 725 -0.68 -28.05 -2.63
C LEU A 725 -0.71 -29.28 -3.53
N GLU A 726 -1.06 -29.15 -4.82
CA GLU A 726 -0.98 -30.27 -5.79
C GLU A 726 0.49 -30.67 -6.04
N ILE A 727 1.42 -29.71 -6.05
CA ILE A 727 2.87 -30.00 -6.14
C ILE A 727 3.34 -30.71 -4.87
N ALA A 728 3.03 -30.14 -3.70
CA ALA A 728 3.40 -30.70 -2.40
C ALA A 728 2.86 -32.14 -2.23
N GLY A 729 1.62 -32.41 -2.64
CA GLY A 729 1.02 -33.76 -2.56
C GLY A 729 1.68 -34.82 -3.45
N GLN A 730 2.57 -34.43 -4.37
CA GLN A 730 3.39 -35.36 -5.17
C GLN A 730 4.77 -35.59 -4.55
N MET A 731 5.16 -34.81 -3.55
CA MET A 731 6.43 -34.97 -2.84
C MET A 731 6.33 -36.13 -1.84
N PRO A 732 7.37 -36.97 -1.71
CA PRO A 732 7.41 -37.99 -0.66
C PRO A 732 7.50 -37.30 0.70
N ASP A 733 6.60 -37.65 1.62
CA ASP A 733 6.57 -37.17 3.01
C ASP A 733 6.58 -35.63 3.14
N ALA A 734 5.81 -34.93 2.29
CA ALA A 734 5.74 -33.46 2.24
C ALA A 734 5.48 -32.81 3.61
N ASN A 735 6.31 -31.83 3.98
CA ASN A 735 6.12 -31.07 5.21
C ASN A 735 5.16 -29.88 5.01
N TYR A 736 3.86 -30.15 5.08
CA TYR A 736 2.82 -29.12 4.91
C TYR A 736 2.88 -28.01 5.97
N GLU A 737 3.30 -28.31 7.20
CA GLU A 737 3.46 -27.30 8.26
C GLU A 737 4.45 -26.22 7.82
N GLU A 738 5.61 -26.63 7.35
CA GLU A 738 6.67 -25.72 6.92
C GLU A 738 6.27 -24.88 5.68
N LEU A 739 5.48 -25.46 4.78
CA LEU A 739 4.88 -24.76 3.63
C LEU A 739 3.90 -23.68 4.09
N PHE A 740 2.94 -24.02 4.95
CA PHE A 740 1.91 -23.08 5.42
C PHE A 740 2.50 -21.97 6.29
N GLU A 741 3.50 -22.29 7.12
CA GLU A 741 4.24 -21.28 7.87
C GLU A 741 5.01 -20.33 6.96
N SER A 742 5.68 -20.84 5.91
CA SER A 742 6.37 -19.99 4.94
C SER A 742 5.40 -19.03 4.25
N TYR A 743 4.25 -19.54 3.83
CA TYR A 743 3.17 -18.75 3.25
C TYR A 743 2.66 -17.67 4.20
N ALA A 744 2.37 -17.99 5.47
CA ALA A 744 1.92 -16.99 6.44
C ALA A 744 2.99 -15.93 6.74
N ARG A 745 4.28 -16.31 6.71
CA ARG A 745 5.40 -15.41 6.98
C ARG A 745 5.58 -14.35 5.90
N ILE A 746 5.39 -14.67 4.61
CA ILE A 746 5.58 -13.69 3.52
C ILE A 746 4.50 -12.59 3.52
N TRP A 747 3.37 -12.84 4.16
CA TRP A 747 2.23 -11.92 4.25
C TRP A 747 2.22 -11.06 5.51
N ARG A 748 3.28 -11.07 6.32
CA ARG A 748 3.33 -10.21 7.52
C ARG A 748 3.09 -8.74 7.15
N PHE A 749 2.20 -8.09 7.90
CA PHE A 749 1.88 -6.68 7.84
C PHE A 749 1.53 -6.12 9.23
N THR A 750 2.00 -4.91 9.50
CA THR A 750 1.55 -4.08 10.63
C THR A 750 1.57 -2.63 10.20
N GLY A 751 0.66 -1.80 10.71
CA GLY A 751 0.55 -0.41 10.28
C GLY A 751 -0.29 0.48 11.19
N THR A 752 -0.34 1.75 10.83
CA THR A 752 -1.25 2.75 11.43
C THR A 752 -2.71 2.46 11.03
N ASN A 753 -3.67 2.88 11.85
CA ASN A 753 -5.10 2.75 11.47
C ASN A 753 -5.41 3.47 10.16
N GLN A 754 -4.72 4.58 9.87
CA GLN A 754 -4.86 5.35 8.65
C GLN A 754 -4.41 4.57 7.41
N ILE A 755 -3.31 3.79 7.49
CA ILE A 755 -2.90 2.96 6.36
C ILE A 755 -3.86 1.79 6.15
N TYR A 756 -4.38 1.15 7.21
CA TYR A 756 -5.45 0.15 7.05
C TYR A 756 -6.69 0.75 6.37
N LYS A 757 -7.07 1.98 6.74
CA LYS A 757 -8.18 2.69 6.11
C LYS A 757 -7.91 2.99 4.65
N LEU A 758 -6.70 3.45 4.31
CA LEU A 758 -6.32 3.73 2.93
C LEU A 758 -6.39 2.47 2.06
N LEU A 759 -5.77 1.39 2.53
CA LEU A 759 -5.69 0.12 1.81
C LEU A 759 -7.07 -0.49 1.59
N THR A 760 -7.92 -0.57 2.62
CA THR A 760 -9.28 -1.12 2.47
C THR A 760 -10.18 -0.32 1.53
N LEU A 761 -9.85 0.95 1.27
CA LEU A 761 -10.62 1.78 0.35
C LEU A 761 -10.10 1.79 -1.08
N GLN A 762 -8.84 1.41 -1.33
CA GLN A 762 -8.18 1.66 -2.61
C GLN A 762 -7.41 0.47 -3.16
N ASP A 763 -6.87 -0.36 -2.29
CA ASP A 763 -6.06 -1.49 -2.70
C ASP A 763 -6.96 -2.62 -3.21
N VAL A 764 -6.59 -3.20 -4.35
CA VAL A 764 -7.23 -4.39 -4.90
C VAL A 764 -6.82 -5.64 -4.14
N HIS A 765 -5.79 -5.59 -3.30
CA HIS A 765 -5.43 -6.70 -2.44
C HIS A 765 -6.27 -6.68 -1.16
N ALA A 766 -6.81 -7.85 -0.79
CA ALA A 766 -7.35 -8.00 0.56
C ALA A 766 -6.25 -7.78 1.61
N PRO A 767 -6.58 -7.29 2.81
CA PRO A 767 -5.62 -7.19 3.91
C PRO A 767 -4.90 -8.53 4.15
N ASN A 768 -3.59 -8.47 4.38
CA ASN A 768 -2.73 -9.65 4.35
C ASN A 768 -3.16 -10.79 5.28
N LYS A 769 -3.73 -10.47 6.46
CA LYS A 769 -4.31 -11.47 7.36
C LYS A 769 -5.37 -12.32 6.66
N PHE A 770 -6.23 -11.72 5.86
CA PHE A 770 -7.28 -12.42 5.12
C PHE A 770 -6.73 -13.14 3.89
N ARG A 771 -5.68 -12.60 3.25
CA ARG A 771 -4.93 -13.34 2.22
C ARG A 771 -4.39 -14.66 2.77
N VAL A 772 -4.04 -14.74 4.05
CA VAL A 772 -3.66 -16.01 4.68
C VAL A 772 -4.89 -16.82 5.12
N ASN A 773 -5.67 -16.27 6.05
CA ASN A 773 -6.67 -17.05 6.76
C ASN A 773 -7.84 -17.48 5.87
N GLN A 774 -8.35 -16.58 5.02
CA GLN A 774 -9.46 -16.91 4.13
C GLN A 774 -9.04 -17.84 3.00
N VAL A 775 -7.76 -17.83 2.59
CA VAL A 775 -7.25 -18.76 1.58
C VAL A 775 -7.08 -20.16 2.16
N LEU A 776 -6.32 -20.30 3.26
CA LEU A 776 -5.95 -21.61 3.82
C LEU A 776 -7.18 -22.43 4.28
N ARG A 777 -8.22 -21.79 4.80
CA ARG A 777 -9.44 -22.48 5.25
C ARG A 777 -10.26 -23.14 4.14
N ASN A 778 -9.89 -22.97 2.86
CA ASN A 778 -10.51 -23.70 1.75
C ASN A 778 -9.90 -25.08 1.49
N PHE A 779 -8.71 -25.38 2.04
CA PHE A 779 -7.91 -26.54 1.63
C PHE A 779 -7.85 -27.62 2.68
N LYS A 780 -8.19 -28.86 2.31
CA LYS A 780 -8.25 -30.02 3.22
C LYS A 780 -6.91 -30.30 3.91
N GLU A 781 -5.81 -30.10 3.20
CA GLU A 781 -4.44 -30.27 3.66
C GLU A 781 -4.16 -29.42 4.90
N PHE A 782 -4.72 -28.20 4.97
CA PHE A 782 -4.63 -27.33 6.14
C PHE A 782 -5.40 -27.92 7.34
N TYR A 783 -6.60 -28.47 7.11
CA TYR A 783 -7.40 -29.13 8.16
C TYR A 783 -6.70 -30.36 8.70
N GLU A 784 -6.07 -31.16 7.83
CA GLU A 784 -5.35 -32.37 8.23
C GLU A 784 -4.06 -32.04 8.98
N THR A 785 -3.35 -30.99 8.57
CA THR A 785 -2.09 -30.55 9.21
C THR A 785 -2.34 -30.00 10.61
N TYR A 786 -3.33 -29.12 10.78
CA TYR A 786 -3.59 -28.45 12.06
C TYR A 786 -4.77 -29.04 12.86
N GLY A 787 -5.41 -30.10 12.36
CA GLY A 787 -6.49 -30.80 13.07
C GLY A 787 -7.77 -29.96 13.24
N ILE A 788 -8.09 -29.09 12.29
CA ILE A 788 -9.20 -28.12 12.35
C ILE A 788 -10.55 -28.83 12.51
N GLN A 789 -11.34 -28.42 13.50
CA GLN A 789 -12.66 -28.95 13.84
C GLN A 789 -13.78 -27.91 13.63
N PRO A 790 -15.07 -28.31 13.53
CA PRO A 790 -16.20 -27.39 13.32
C PRO A 790 -16.33 -26.23 14.32
N GLU A 791 -15.83 -26.40 15.54
CA GLU A 791 -15.83 -25.38 16.59
C GLU A 791 -14.70 -24.34 16.47
N ASP A 792 -13.70 -24.59 15.63
CA ASP A 792 -12.55 -23.71 15.45
C ASP A 792 -12.87 -22.55 14.49
N ARG A 793 -12.31 -21.37 14.73
CA ARG A 793 -12.62 -20.16 13.93
C ARG A 793 -12.12 -20.24 12.48
N MET A 794 -11.05 -20.99 12.25
CA MET A 794 -10.54 -21.27 10.90
C MET A 794 -11.39 -22.29 10.13
N TYR A 795 -12.40 -22.92 10.75
CA TYR A 795 -13.27 -23.87 10.06
C TYR A 795 -14.21 -23.18 9.08
N LEU A 796 -14.26 -23.70 7.87
CA LEU A 796 -15.27 -23.39 6.86
C LEU A 796 -15.95 -24.71 6.47
N SER A 797 -17.29 -24.72 6.43
CA SER A 797 -18.03 -25.92 6.06
C SER A 797 -17.64 -26.35 4.63
N PRO A 798 -17.60 -27.66 4.31
CA PRO A 798 -17.19 -28.12 2.98
C PRO A 798 -17.94 -27.46 1.83
N GLU A 799 -19.22 -27.13 2.02
CA GLU A 799 -20.10 -26.47 1.05
C GLU A 799 -19.82 -24.97 0.86
N GLU A 800 -19.18 -24.31 1.83
CA GLU A 800 -18.80 -22.89 1.75
C GLU A 800 -17.37 -22.69 1.22
N ARG A 801 -16.58 -23.77 1.09
CA ARG A 801 -15.22 -23.69 0.56
C ARG A 801 -15.24 -23.37 -0.92
N VAL A 802 -14.44 -22.38 -1.29
CA VAL A 802 -14.35 -21.88 -2.66
C VAL A 802 -13.18 -22.53 -3.40
N THR A 803 -13.40 -22.88 -4.67
CA THR A 803 -12.36 -23.35 -5.58
C THR A 803 -12.61 -22.83 -6.99
N VAL A 804 -11.53 -22.39 -7.67
CA VAL A 804 -11.61 -21.84 -9.03
C VAL A 804 -10.77 -22.66 -10.02
N TRP A 805 -9.44 -22.59 -9.91
CA TRP A 805 -8.46 -23.05 -10.89
C TRP A 805 -7.73 -24.35 -10.55
#